data_AF-A0A3N1CPB8-F1
#
_entry.id   AF-A0A3N1CPB8-F1
#
_cell.length_a   1.000
_cell.length_b   1.000
_cell.length_c   1.000
_cell.angle_alpha   90.00
_cell.angle_beta   90.00
_cell.angle_gamma   90.00
#
_symmetry.space_group_name_H-M   'P 1'
#
loop_
_entity.id
_entity.type
_entity.pdbx_description
1 polymer ?
#
loop_
_entity_poly.entity_id
_entity_poly.type
_entity_poly.pdbx_seq_one_letter_code
_entity_poly.pdbx_strand_id
1 'polypeptide(L)'
;MKHRDPRAHWIVIGLGSFLLALLLLFDGFVQGVVGETKDTEAAGGGLLGPAEVTEGGPVVNTGQGSTQSARMPAKTIALTFDDGPDPTWTPQILDVLAEHDAKASFFMIGGHVAKYPDLARRVLDEGHEIGNHTYSHVDLATSPEWRIKLELSLTQRALAGAIGVKTRLMRMPYSGSAGGATEGQWRATQIAGEEGYIVVYTDRDTRDWERPGVKFMVDEALKNTESGEGAIIMLHDSGGDRTQTVQALKEFIPLLQAKGYRFTTLAEALELPRAEVPASVRSQAAGKLVVNSQRVAHFAVDVLGILFLIGGALGLLRLFLLMVIAVRHARATRKARKAPGIDDDPPSLTVIVPAYNEAVGIAATITSLRDTDFAGDLRIIVVDDGSTDRTSEIVRELAAPGLTLITKANGGKPSALNAGIAHATSEIVVMVDGDTVFQRDTLRKIVRPFRDAKVGAVSGNAKVANRRGILGRWQHIEYVIGFNLDRRMFDVFDCMPTVPGAIGAFRRAALQQVGGVSEDTLAEDTDLTMAINRAGYRVAYEESAIAWTEAPGSLGQLWRQRYRWCYGTMQAMWKHKSWFREKNGRLCLSYLTLFQVFFPLLAPAVDVFAVHTLLFGDRKQIALIWVVFVGVQALGGALALILDKEKLTPLWTLPLQQLVYRQLMYLIVIQSLVTAVLGSRMRWQTIQRAGTFNEPGAVVPMVVTDTGPIAVPAEFRKPKKDSDTVEVKVAGTPVAPVEPLTAERFIEAAGFADAPQRPEPVEPAEHTLPVPAPRDGDDPTRTLLDATSLLPLRNPRSSASDTPVLATSVDLPGPAETPDDAAPTFTVTDAPYVTDTDDTHADGFDVDVDEPVARPWWEDVPEDPADPPAEPRPWWEDDDPAPDPDPAENDEAAESDEEAEDTDWSPLTPSSPRLSDATMALPLPDFTRTEPDGSTEPLELAEPDDKAESDDTAESDDSDEVLGVAEPVEAEKPVEAEKPDEPAAELFEDEAEEAPEPPALRAEPAPRQASVVMMAAAVRQAPAERHEPDPPADDPDRDDDPARTR
;
A
#
# COMPACT_ATOMS: atom_id res chain seq x y z
N MET A 1 7.98 37.14 10.50
CA MET A 1 7.00 36.38 11.31
C MET A 1 7.48 34.94 11.48
N LYS A 2 7.17 34.25 12.59
CA LYS A 2 7.29 32.79 12.65
C LYS A 2 6.05 32.18 11.98
N HIS A 3 6.19 31.54 10.82
CA HIS A 3 5.12 30.67 10.34
C HIS A 3 4.93 29.55 11.36
N ARG A 4 3.74 29.46 11.94
CA ARG A 4 3.29 28.24 12.62
C ARG A 4 2.98 27.22 11.52
N ASP A 5 3.51 26.01 11.62
CA ASP A 5 3.05 24.90 10.78
C ASP A 5 1.52 24.81 10.86
N PRO A 6 0.79 24.66 9.74
CA PRO A 6 -0.67 24.74 9.72
C PRO A 6 -1.30 23.45 10.26
N ARG A 7 -1.16 23.19 11.57
CA ARG A 7 -1.49 21.94 12.28
C ARG A 7 -2.88 21.34 11.99
N ALA A 8 -3.82 22.15 11.50
CA ALA A 8 -5.13 21.71 11.05
C ALA A 8 -5.08 20.55 10.04
N HIS A 9 -4.09 20.48 9.14
CA HIS A 9 -4.03 19.38 8.16
C HIS A 9 -3.81 18.01 8.82
N TRP A 10 -3.03 17.93 9.91
CA TRP A 10 -2.87 16.70 10.68
C TRP A 10 -4.16 16.28 11.41
N ILE A 11 -5.00 17.23 11.81
CA ILE A 11 -6.31 16.94 12.41
C ILE A 11 -7.27 16.37 11.35
N VAL A 12 -7.32 16.97 10.16
CA VAL A 12 -8.15 16.47 9.04
C VAL A 12 -7.69 15.09 8.57
N ILE A 13 -6.38 14.89 8.41
CA ILE A 13 -5.80 13.58 8.06
C ILE A 13 -6.09 12.54 9.14
N GLY A 14 -5.93 12.91 10.42
CA GLY A 14 -6.22 12.01 11.56
C GLY A 14 -7.69 11.59 11.61
N LEU A 15 -8.61 12.54 11.45
CA LEU A 15 -10.06 12.27 11.42
C LEU A 15 -10.45 11.43 10.19
N GLY A 16 -9.93 11.75 9.00
CA GLY A 16 -10.17 10.97 7.78
C GLY A 16 -9.63 9.54 7.88
N SER A 17 -8.45 9.37 8.46
CA SER A 17 -7.85 8.04 8.71
C SER A 17 -8.64 7.25 9.74
N PHE A 18 -9.15 7.89 10.78
CA PHE A 18 -10.02 7.26 11.79
C PHE A 18 -11.37 6.84 11.21
N LEU A 19 -12.01 7.68 10.40
CA LEU A 19 -13.25 7.34 9.70
C LEU A 19 -13.07 6.20 8.69
N LEU A 20 -11.95 6.21 7.94
CA LEU A 20 -11.59 5.09 7.06
C LEU A 20 -11.36 3.80 7.86
N ALA A 21 -10.63 3.88 8.99
CA ALA A 21 -10.43 2.71 9.85
C ALA A 21 -11.75 2.16 10.41
N LEU A 22 -12.70 3.01 10.82
CA LEU A 22 -14.03 2.57 11.25
C LEU A 22 -14.83 1.90 10.12
N LEU A 23 -14.78 2.43 8.90
CA LEU A 23 -15.42 1.81 7.74
C LEU A 23 -14.81 0.43 7.43
N LEU A 24 -13.47 0.32 7.43
CA LEU A 24 -12.75 -0.94 7.19
C LEU A 24 -13.01 -1.98 8.30
N LEU A 25 -13.05 -1.56 9.56
CA LEU A 25 -13.44 -2.44 10.67
C LEU A 25 -14.91 -2.87 10.58
N PHE A 26 -15.79 -2.06 9.99
CA PHE A 26 -17.18 -2.42 9.78
C PHE A 26 -17.35 -3.41 8.63
N ASP A 27 -16.74 -3.17 7.46
CA ASP A 27 -16.77 -4.14 6.34
C ASP A 27 -16.12 -5.49 6.74
N GLY A 28 -14.96 -5.47 7.40
CA GLY A 28 -14.34 -6.67 7.96
C GLY A 28 -15.15 -7.39 9.05
N PHE A 29 -16.08 -6.70 9.72
CA PHE A 29 -17.07 -7.33 10.60
C PHE A 29 -18.24 -7.95 9.81
N VAL A 30 -18.71 -7.31 8.73
CA VAL A 30 -19.75 -7.89 7.87
C VAL A 30 -19.24 -9.14 7.13
N GLN A 31 -17.97 -9.15 6.71
CA GLN A 31 -17.34 -10.27 5.98
C GLN A 31 -16.86 -11.43 6.90
N GLY A 32 -17.54 -11.69 8.02
CA GLY A 32 -17.50 -12.97 8.78
C GLY A 32 -16.30 -13.23 9.71
N VAL A 33 -15.10 -12.70 9.42
CA VAL A 33 -13.85 -13.17 10.07
C VAL A 33 -13.71 -12.78 11.57
N VAL A 34 -14.59 -11.95 12.12
CA VAL A 34 -14.80 -11.90 13.58
C VAL A 34 -15.85 -12.93 13.96
N GLY A 35 -15.43 -14.12 14.37
CA GLY A 35 -16.29 -15.11 15.03
C GLY A 35 -16.86 -16.23 14.17
N GLU A 36 -16.45 -16.38 12.91
CA GLU A 36 -16.49 -17.68 12.24
C GLU A 36 -15.60 -18.70 12.98
N THR A 37 -16.19 -19.39 13.97
CA THR A 37 -15.67 -20.68 14.43
C THR A 37 -15.96 -21.71 13.33
N LYS A 38 -14.96 -21.92 12.45
CA LYS A 38 -14.93 -23.06 11.52
C LYS A 38 -15.37 -24.34 12.23
N ASP A 39 -16.46 -24.93 11.76
CA ASP A 39 -16.87 -26.32 11.94
C ASP A 39 -16.33 -26.98 13.21
N THR A 40 -16.62 -26.39 14.37
CA THR A 40 -16.54 -27.13 15.63
C THR A 40 -17.68 -28.13 15.58
N GLU A 41 -17.36 -29.34 15.10
CA GLU A 41 -18.25 -30.50 15.01
C GLU A 41 -19.25 -30.48 16.17
N ALA A 42 -20.55 -30.53 15.86
CA ALA A 42 -21.63 -30.31 16.83
C ALA A 42 -21.40 -31.15 18.10
N ALA A 43 -20.84 -30.50 19.13
CA ALA A 43 -20.06 -31.20 20.14
C ALA A 43 -21.00 -32.08 20.97
N GLY A 44 -20.81 -33.41 20.87
CA GLY A 44 -21.76 -34.41 21.36
C GLY A 44 -22.09 -34.25 22.84
N GLY A 45 -23.20 -33.56 23.13
CA GLY A 45 -23.47 -33.02 24.46
C GLY A 45 -24.96 -32.74 24.70
N GLY A 46 -25.73 -33.82 24.89
CA GLY A 46 -27.02 -33.83 25.59
C GLY A 46 -28.19 -33.06 24.95
N LEU A 47 -29.27 -33.78 24.59
CA LEU A 47 -30.57 -33.14 24.36
C LEU A 47 -31.05 -32.49 25.68
N LEU A 48 -31.06 -31.16 25.74
CA LEU A 48 -31.54 -30.37 26.87
C LEU A 48 -32.39 -29.16 26.45
N GLY A 49 -33.07 -29.24 25.31
CA GLY A 49 -34.28 -28.45 25.08
C GLY A 49 -35.40 -28.90 26.03
N PRO A 50 -36.28 -28.00 26.51
CA PRO A 50 -37.47 -28.39 27.27
C PRO A 50 -38.36 -29.36 26.48
N ALA A 51 -39.08 -30.25 27.17
CA ALA A 51 -39.93 -31.25 26.52
C ALA A 51 -41.02 -30.63 25.62
N GLU A 52 -41.51 -29.44 26.01
CA GLU A 52 -42.44 -28.63 25.23
C GLU A 52 -41.88 -28.23 23.85
N VAL A 53 -40.55 -28.15 23.70
CA VAL A 53 -39.87 -27.79 22.44
C VAL A 53 -39.55 -29.02 21.61
N THR A 54 -39.04 -30.08 22.24
CA THR A 54 -38.65 -31.31 21.54
C THR A 54 -39.86 -32.07 20.98
N GLU A 55 -41.01 -32.03 21.67
CA GLU A 55 -42.23 -32.72 21.24
C GLU A 55 -43.22 -31.79 20.50
N GLY A 56 -43.30 -30.51 20.87
CA GLY A 56 -44.40 -29.63 20.44
C GLY A 56 -44.29 -29.05 19.03
N GLY A 57 -43.10 -28.73 18.50
CA GLY A 57 -42.93 -28.32 17.09
C GLY A 57 -41.73 -27.42 16.76
N PRO A 58 -41.41 -27.24 15.46
CA PRO A 58 -40.23 -26.47 15.01
C PRO A 58 -40.38 -24.94 15.09
N VAL A 59 -41.59 -24.39 15.18
CA VAL A 59 -41.80 -22.95 15.39
C VAL A 59 -41.96 -22.69 16.88
N VAL A 60 -41.05 -21.92 17.46
CA VAL A 60 -40.89 -21.78 18.92
C VAL A 60 -40.98 -20.31 19.33
N ASN A 61 -41.78 -20.04 20.36
CA ASN A 61 -41.92 -18.72 20.97
C ASN A 61 -41.64 -18.83 22.47
N THR A 62 -40.60 -18.14 22.96
CA THR A 62 -40.19 -18.07 24.36
C THR A 62 -40.54 -16.73 25.03
N GLY A 63 -41.22 -15.84 24.31
CA GLY A 63 -41.62 -14.53 24.79
C GLY A 63 -42.57 -14.59 26.00
N GLN A 64 -42.55 -13.54 26.81
CA GLN A 64 -43.45 -13.34 27.96
C GLN A 64 -43.38 -14.42 29.06
N GLY A 65 -42.35 -15.27 29.07
CA GLY A 65 -42.10 -16.24 30.14
C GLY A 65 -42.88 -17.56 30.02
N SER A 66 -43.49 -17.83 28.86
CA SER A 66 -44.05 -19.15 28.53
C SER A 66 -43.42 -19.68 27.25
N THR A 67 -42.84 -20.88 27.28
CA THR A 67 -42.42 -21.57 26.06
C THR A 67 -43.64 -22.14 25.35
N GLN A 68 -43.83 -21.76 24.10
CA GLN A 68 -44.86 -22.29 23.20
C GLN A 68 -44.20 -22.79 21.93
N SER A 69 -44.76 -23.82 21.32
CA SER A 69 -44.25 -24.43 20.10
C SER A 69 -45.41 -24.89 19.19
N ALA A 70 -45.18 -24.89 17.88
CA ALA A 70 -46.20 -25.18 16.89
C ALA A 70 -45.65 -25.97 15.69
N ARG A 71 -46.53 -26.78 15.07
CA ARG A 71 -46.28 -27.57 13.85
C ARG A 71 -47.17 -27.09 12.72
N MET A 72 -46.68 -27.24 11.50
CA MET A 72 -47.44 -26.96 10.28
C MET A 72 -48.72 -27.80 10.22
N PRO A 73 -49.88 -27.23 9.83
CA PRO A 73 -51.12 -27.99 9.69
C PRO A 73 -51.01 -29.15 8.68
N ALA A 74 -51.87 -30.16 8.82
CA ALA A 74 -51.95 -31.26 7.86
C ALA A 74 -52.09 -30.73 6.42
N LYS A 75 -51.43 -31.41 5.47
CA LYS A 75 -51.35 -31.03 4.04
C LYS A 75 -50.84 -29.62 3.75
N THR A 76 -50.08 -29.02 4.66
CA THR A 76 -49.50 -27.67 4.51
C THR A 76 -47.97 -27.72 4.59
N ILE A 77 -47.27 -27.12 3.63
CA ILE A 77 -45.81 -26.99 3.59
C ILE A 77 -45.40 -25.51 3.65
N ALA A 78 -44.41 -25.21 4.48
CA ALA A 78 -43.65 -23.96 4.38
C ALA A 78 -42.27 -24.30 3.80
N LEU A 79 -41.94 -23.68 2.67
CA LEU A 79 -40.57 -23.66 2.16
C LEU A 79 -39.82 -22.52 2.84
N THR A 80 -38.64 -22.79 3.38
CA THR A 80 -37.79 -21.76 3.95
C THR A 80 -36.44 -21.72 3.26
N PHE A 81 -36.01 -20.52 2.90
CA PHE A 81 -34.75 -20.26 2.20
C PHE A 81 -33.83 -19.44 3.09
N ASP A 82 -32.65 -19.96 3.35
CA ASP A 82 -31.67 -19.35 4.24
C ASP A 82 -30.46 -18.78 3.45
N ASP A 83 -29.65 -17.95 4.10
CA ASP A 83 -28.50 -17.15 3.58
C ASP A 83 -28.79 -15.99 2.60
N GLY A 84 -29.97 -15.87 2.00
CA GLY A 84 -30.26 -14.85 0.99
C GLY A 84 -30.19 -13.37 1.43
N PRO A 85 -30.34 -12.43 0.48
CA PRO A 85 -30.47 -12.65 -0.97
C PRO A 85 -29.11 -12.72 -1.71
N ASP A 86 -29.02 -13.57 -2.73
CA ASP A 86 -27.92 -13.66 -3.71
C ASP A 86 -28.38 -13.20 -5.12
N PRO A 87 -27.56 -12.44 -5.87
CA PRO A 87 -27.93 -11.93 -7.20
C PRO A 87 -27.99 -12.97 -8.32
N THR A 88 -27.57 -14.20 -8.07
CA THR A 88 -27.62 -15.33 -9.02
C THR A 88 -28.78 -16.26 -8.69
N TRP A 89 -28.95 -16.63 -7.41
CA TRP A 89 -29.82 -17.74 -7.02
C TRP A 89 -31.20 -17.33 -6.52
N THR A 90 -31.33 -16.30 -5.68
CA THR A 90 -32.64 -15.79 -5.23
C THR A 90 -33.59 -15.48 -6.40
N PRO A 91 -33.15 -14.83 -7.51
CA PRO A 91 -34.02 -14.62 -8.66
C PRO A 91 -34.54 -15.93 -9.26
N GLN A 92 -33.68 -16.93 -9.46
CA GLN A 92 -34.06 -18.22 -10.04
C GLN A 92 -35.01 -19.01 -9.12
N ILE A 93 -34.84 -18.92 -7.81
CA ILE A 93 -35.72 -19.56 -6.83
C ILE A 93 -37.10 -18.89 -6.82
N LEU A 94 -37.15 -17.55 -6.82
CA LEU A 94 -38.40 -16.78 -6.96
C LEU A 94 -39.14 -17.12 -8.26
N ASP A 95 -38.43 -17.21 -9.39
CA ASP A 95 -39.02 -17.56 -10.68
C ASP A 95 -39.71 -18.95 -10.65
N VAL A 96 -39.13 -19.93 -9.92
CA VAL A 96 -39.73 -21.28 -9.73
C VAL A 96 -40.91 -21.26 -8.77
N LEU A 97 -40.84 -20.47 -7.71
CA LEU A 97 -41.97 -20.30 -6.79
C LEU A 97 -43.16 -19.64 -7.49
N ALA A 98 -42.91 -18.66 -8.37
CA ALA A 98 -43.91 -18.02 -9.22
C ALA A 98 -44.48 -18.97 -10.29
N GLU A 99 -43.65 -19.83 -10.91
CA GLU A 99 -44.08 -20.86 -11.88
C GLU A 99 -45.11 -21.85 -11.28
N HIS A 100 -45.10 -22.03 -9.97
CA HIS A 100 -45.95 -23.01 -9.26
C HIS A 100 -46.96 -22.40 -8.27
N ASP A 101 -47.15 -21.08 -8.25
CA ASP A 101 -47.98 -20.35 -7.28
C ASP A 101 -47.69 -20.73 -5.81
N ALA A 102 -46.40 -20.88 -5.49
CA ALA A 102 -45.93 -21.28 -4.16
C ALA A 102 -45.42 -20.06 -3.37
N LYS A 103 -45.83 -19.95 -2.10
CA LYS A 103 -45.26 -18.99 -1.14
C LYS A 103 -44.28 -19.67 -0.18
N ALA A 104 -43.36 -18.87 0.36
CA ALA A 104 -42.17 -19.30 1.08
C ALA A 104 -41.71 -18.19 2.05
N SER A 105 -40.80 -18.53 2.96
CA SER A 105 -40.24 -17.61 3.95
C SER A 105 -38.71 -17.55 3.84
N PHE A 106 -38.15 -16.38 3.55
CA PHE A 106 -36.71 -16.17 3.32
C PHE A 106 -36.04 -15.61 4.58
N PHE A 107 -35.16 -16.38 5.23
CA PHE A 107 -34.36 -15.94 6.37
C PHE A 107 -33.08 -15.29 5.86
N MET A 108 -33.10 -13.95 5.79
CA MET A 108 -32.04 -13.19 5.13
C MET A 108 -30.91 -12.76 6.07
N ILE A 109 -29.68 -12.80 5.55
CA ILE A 109 -28.50 -12.22 6.20
C ILE A 109 -28.55 -10.70 6.03
N GLY A 110 -28.46 -9.96 7.14
CA GLY A 110 -28.54 -8.49 7.14
C GLY A 110 -27.49 -7.80 6.27
N GLY A 111 -26.26 -8.34 6.22
CA GLY A 111 -25.21 -7.89 5.30
C GLY A 111 -25.57 -8.07 3.82
N HIS A 112 -26.28 -9.14 3.45
CA HIS A 112 -26.77 -9.36 2.08
C HIS A 112 -27.94 -8.44 1.74
N VAL A 113 -28.88 -8.21 2.67
CA VAL A 113 -29.97 -7.22 2.51
C VAL A 113 -29.43 -5.80 2.27
N ALA A 114 -28.36 -5.40 2.97
CA ALA A 114 -27.72 -4.11 2.75
C ALA A 114 -26.98 -4.01 1.40
N LYS A 115 -26.44 -5.13 0.90
CA LYS A 115 -25.77 -5.21 -0.41
C LYS A 115 -26.80 -5.17 -1.56
N TYR A 116 -27.82 -6.03 -1.49
CA TYR A 116 -28.83 -6.25 -2.54
C TYR A 116 -30.28 -5.93 -2.08
N PRO A 117 -30.58 -4.69 -1.64
CA PRO A 117 -31.88 -4.33 -1.07
C PRO A 117 -33.05 -4.45 -2.06
N ASP A 118 -32.77 -4.42 -3.36
CA ASP A 118 -33.77 -4.50 -4.41
C ASP A 118 -34.23 -5.95 -4.66
N LEU A 119 -33.39 -6.94 -4.34
CA LEU A 119 -33.79 -8.36 -4.30
C LEU A 119 -34.59 -8.67 -3.04
N ALA A 120 -34.16 -8.14 -1.89
CA ALA A 120 -34.96 -8.20 -0.66
C ALA A 120 -36.35 -7.56 -0.86
N ARG A 121 -36.46 -6.54 -1.71
CA ARG A 121 -37.75 -5.93 -2.09
C ARG A 121 -38.55 -6.83 -3.03
N ARG A 122 -37.92 -7.41 -4.06
CA ARG A 122 -38.55 -8.38 -4.97
C ARG A 122 -39.23 -9.52 -4.20
N VAL A 123 -38.54 -10.10 -3.21
CA VAL A 123 -39.08 -11.16 -2.33
C VAL A 123 -40.38 -10.70 -1.63
N LEU A 124 -40.36 -9.49 -1.05
CA LEU A 124 -41.52 -8.93 -0.36
C LEU A 124 -42.68 -8.57 -1.31
N ASP A 125 -42.36 -7.95 -2.45
CA ASP A 125 -43.33 -7.49 -3.45
C ASP A 125 -44.04 -8.67 -4.15
N GLU A 126 -43.35 -9.81 -4.32
CA GLU A 126 -43.95 -11.07 -4.80
C GLU A 126 -44.74 -11.82 -3.73
N GLY A 127 -44.83 -11.27 -2.50
CA GLY A 127 -45.68 -11.79 -1.42
C GLY A 127 -45.07 -12.95 -0.65
N HIS A 128 -43.75 -13.08 -0.63
CA HIS A 128 -43.04 -14.00 0.27
C HIS A 128 -42.77 -13.32 1.61
N GLU A 129 -42.57 -14.15 2.64
CA GLU A 129 -42.31 -13.72 4.01
C GLU A 129 -40.80 -13.58 4.24
N ILE A 130 -40.36 -12.67 5.10
CA ILE A 130 -38.95 -12.40 5.37
C ILE A 130 -38.64 -12.57 6.86
N GLY A 131 -37.67 -13.42 7.17
CA GLY A 131 -37.11 -13.65 8.52
C GLY A 131 -35.69 -13.10 8.68
N ASN A 132 -35.22 -13.05 9.91
CA ASN A 132 -33.87 -12.61 10.29
C ASN A 132 -32.92 -13.83 10.37
N HIS A 133 -31.75 -13.77 9.71
CA HIS A 133 -30.69 -14.78 9.77
C HIS A 133 -29.34 -14.23 10.26
N THR A 134 -29.37 -13.34 11.26
CA THR A 134 -28.22 -12.53 11.75
C THR A 134 -27.70 -11.56 10.70
N TYR A 135 -26.64 -10.80 11.03
CA TYR A 135 -26.06 -9.81 10.12
C TYR A 135 -24.82 -10.33 9.39
N SER A 136 -24.02 -11.15 10.10
CA SER A 136 -22.73 -11.68 9.66
C SER A 136 -22.68 -13.22 9.55
N HIS A 137 -23.83 -13.91 9.62
CA HIS A 137 -23.95 -15.39 9.62
C HIS A 137 -23.13 -16.07 10.75
N VAL A 138 -23.13 -15.45 11.93
CA VAL A 138 -22.43 -16.01 13.10
C VAL A 138 -23.27 -17.09 13.79
N ASP A 139 -22.61 -18.14 14.27
CA ASP A 139 -23.23 -19.06 15.23
C ASP A 139 -23.65 -18.31 16.51
N LEU A 140 -24.95 -18.33 16.80
CA LEU A 140 -25.50 -17.72 18.01
C LEU A 140 -25.32 -18.61 19.25
N ALA A 141 -25.08 -19.92 19.09
CA ALA A 141 -24.92 -20.86 20.18
C ALA A 141 -23.65 -20.61 20.99
N THR A 142 -22.54 -20.31 20.31
CA THR A 142 -21.26 -19.89 20.92
C THR A 142 -21.16 -18.38 21.17
N SER A 143 -22.00 -17.55 20.53
CA SER A 143 -21.94 -16.08 20.67
C SER A 143 -22.41 -15.55 22.03
N PRO A 144 -21.71 -14.55 22.61
CA PRO A 144 -22.16 -13.86 23.83
C PRO A 144 -23.43 -13.02 23.58
N GLU A 145 -24.24 -12.82 24.61
CA GLU A 145 -25.56 -12.14 24.52
C GLU A 145 -25.49 -10.77 23.81
N TRP A 146 -24.49 -9.94 24.14
CA TRP A 146 -24.33 -8.62 23.52
C TRP A 146 -24.15 -8.71 22.00
N ARG A 147 -23.53 -9.79 21.50
CA ARG A 147 -23.41 -10.03 20.06
C ARG A 147 -24.72 -10.50 19.48
N ILE A 148 -25.41 -11.45 20.11
CA ILE A 148 -26.73 -11.92 19.66
C ILE A 148 -27.68 -10.72 19.48
N LYS A 149 -27.75 -9.84 20.48
CA LYS A 149 -28.57 -8.61 20.42
C LYS A 149 -28.08 -7.61 19.36
N LEU A 150 -26.77 -7.51 19.12
CA LEU A 150 -26.19 -6.70 18.03
C LEU A 150 -26.56 -7.23 16.63
N GLU A 151 -26.33 -8.51 16.34
CA GLU A 151 -26.68 -9.16 15.06
C GLU A 151 -28.16 -8.97 14.74
N LEU A 152 -29.04 -9.28 15.70
CA LEU A 152 -30.48 -9.14 15.56
C LEU A 152 -30.89 -7.68 15.33
N SER A 153 -30.28 -6.72 16.05
CA SER A 153 -30.57 -5.29 15.87
C SER A 153 -30.06 -4.74 14.53
N LEU A 154 -28.91 -5.20 14.05
CA LEU A 154 -28.35 -4.78 12.77
C LEU A 154 -29.19 -5.29 11.59
N THR A 155 -29.69 -6.53 11.62
CA THR A 155 -30.52 -7.05 10.52
C THR A 155 -31.89 -6.37 10.46
N GLN A 156 -32.49 -6.06 11.61
CA GLN A 156 -33.69 -5.20 11.67
C GLN A 156 -33.43 -3.79 11.10
N ARG A 157 -32.21 -3.25 11.22
CA ARG A 157 -31.82 -1.97 10.61
C ARG A 157 -31.60 -2.13 9.11
N ALA A 158 -30.98 -3.21 8.63
CA ALA A 158 -30.88 -3.49 7.20
C ALA A 158 -32.26 -3.58 6.54
N LEU A 159 -33.16 -4.42 7.07
CA LEU A 159 -34.53 -4.57 6.57
C LEU A 159 -35.28 -3.22 6.58
N ALA A 160 -35.24 -2.48 7.69
CA ALA A 160 -35.90 -1.18 7.80
C ALA A 160 -35.31 -0.13 6.85
N GLY A 161 -34.02 -0.21 6.52
CA GLY A 161 -33.34 0.71 5.61
C GLY A 161 -33.55 0.39 4.13
N ALA A 162 -33.53 -0.91 3.79
CA ALA A 162 -33.59 -1.46 2.44
C ALA A 162 -35.02 -1.51 1.86
N ILE A 163 -35.96 -2.02 2.67
CA ILE A 163 -37.32 -2.38 2.25
C ILE A 163 -38.41 -1.81 3.16
N GLY A 164 -38.05 -1.09 4.23
CA GLY A 164 -39.00 -0.34 5.04
C GLY A 164 -39.79 -1.16 6.05
N VAL A 165 -39.45 -2.43 6.28
CA VAL A 165 -40.10 -3.31 7.27
C VAL A 165 -39.13 -3.79 8.36
N LYS A 166 -39.69 -4.30 9.45
CA LYS A 166 -39.03 -5.16 10.45
C LYS A 166 -39.68 -6.54 10.40
N THR A 167 -38.99 -7.58 10.84
CA THR A 167 -39.56 -8.94 10.93
C THR A 167 -39.78 -9.40 12.38
N ARG A 168 -40.72 -10.33 12.58
CA ARG A 168 -40.89 -11.10 13.82
C ARG A 168 -40.25 -12.49 13.77
N LEU A 169 -39.90 -13.00 12.60
CA LEU A 169 -39.34 -14.34 12.44
C LEU A 169 -37.82 -14.31 12.47
N MET A 170 -37.22 -15.35 13.05
CA MET A 170 -35.78 -15.56 13.04
C MET A 170 -35.46 -17.04 12.92
N ARG A 171 -34.45 -17.38 12.12
CA ARG A 171 -33.79 -18.69 12.13
C ARG A 171 -32.35 -18.43 12.55
N MET A 172 -31.81 -19.27 13.43
CA MET A 172 -30.40 -19.17 13.81
C MET A 172 -29.53 -19.85 12.74
N PRO A 173 -28.41 -19.23 12.32
CA PRO A 173 -27.35 -19.94 11.60
C PRO A 173 -27.01 -21.27 12.27
N TYR A 174 -26.76 -22.31 11.46
CA TYR A 174 -26.41 -23.67 11.92
C TYR A 174 -27.46 -24.35 12.83
N SER A 175 -28.75 -23.94 12.77
CA SER A 175 -29.84 -24.61 13.48
C SER A 175 -30.56 -25.65 12.61
N GLY A 176 -30.74 -26.87 13.17
CA GLY A 176 -31.43 -27.97 12.50
C GLY A 176 -32.88 -28.12 12.98
N SER A 177 -33.25 -29.33 13.44
CA SER A 177 -34.56 -29.58 14.06
C SER A 177 -34.60 -29.17 15.53
N ALA A 178 -35.76 -28.72 16.03
CA ALA A 178 -35.95 -28.31 17.44
C ALA A 178 -35.61 -29.43 18.45
N GLY A 179 -35.86 -30.70 18.09
CA GLY A 179 -35.48 -31.87 18.90
C GLY A 179 -33.96 -32.12 19.02
N GLY A 180 -33.14 -31.47 18.19
CA GLY A 180 -31.68 -31.55 18.22
C GLY A 180 -30.99 -30.33 18.82
N ALA A 181 -31.74 -29.39 19.41
CA ALA A 181 -31.18 -28.13 19.92
C ALA A 181 -30.23 -28.35 21.12
N THR A 182 -29.03 -27.78 21.00
CA THR A 182 -28.02 -27.73 22.08
C THR A 182 -28.36 -26.67 23.13
N GLU A 183 -27.74 -26.74 24.32
CA GLU A 183 -27.88 -25.72 25.37
C GLU A 183 -27.56 -24.30 24.86
N GLY A 184 -26.52 -24.15 24.02
CA GLY A 184 -26.16 -22.88 23.41
C GLY A 184 -27.24 -22.33 22.47
N GLN A 185 -27.82 -23.19 21.62
CA GLN A 185 -28.94 -22.82 20.74
C GLN A 185 -30.21 -22.52 21.54
N TRP A 186 -30.46 -23.22 22.64
CA TRP A 186 -31.59 -22.94 23.52
C TRP A 186 -31.45 -21.58 24.21
N ARG A 187 -30.28 -21.26 24.77
CA ARG A 187 -29.95 -19.93 25.31
C ARG A 187 -30.14 -18.83 24.25
N ALA A 188 -29.67 -19.05 23.02
CA ALA A 188 -29.87 -18.11 21.92
C ALA A 188 -31.35 -17.94 21.54
N THR A 189 -32.15 -19.01 21.61
CA THR A 189 -33.61 -18.99 21.40
C THR A 189 -34.33 -18.18 22.48
N GLN A 190 -33.94 -18.32 23.75
CA GLN A 190 -34.49 -17.52 24.85
C GLN A 190 -34.19 -16.03 24.66
N ILE A 191 -32.93 -15.68 24.35
CA ILE A 191 -32.50 -14.30 24.07
C ILE A 191 -33.25 -13.70 22.86
N ALA A 192 -33.52 -14.50 21.82
CA ALA A 192 -34.31 -14.05 20.68
C ALA A 192 -35.79 -13.79 21.05
N GLY A 193 -36.38 -14.62 21.92
CA GLY A 193 -37.73 -14.39 22.45
C GLY A 193 -37.85 -13.15 23.33
N GLU A 194 -36.80 -12.80 24.10
CA GLU A 194 -36.71 -11.53 24.83
C GLU A 194 -36.72 -10.32 23.90
N GLU A 195 -35.98 -10.39 22.78
CA GLU A 195 -35.98 -9.37 21.71
C GLU A 195 -37.26 -9.41 20.84
N GLY A 196 -38.21 -10.30 21.16
CA GLY A 196 -39.54 -10.35 20.54
C GLY A 196 -39.66 -11.19 19.26
N TYR A 197 -38.71 -12.08 18.99
CA TYR A 197 -38.76 -12.99 17.85
C TYR A 197 -39.51 -14.30 18.15
N ILE A 198 -40.12 -14.85 17.10
CA ILE A 198 -40.47 -16.26 17.01
C ILE A 198 -39.33 -16.96 16.27
N VAL A 199 -38.77 -18.00 16.89
CA VAL A 199 -37.60 -18.74 16.39
C VAL A 199 -38.07 -19.97 15.61
N VAL A 200 -37.47 -20.19 14.45
CA VAL A 200 -37.89 -21.20 13.48
C VAL A 200 -36.77 -22.21 13.25
N TYR A 201 -37.04 -23.47 13.59
CA TYR A 201 -36.23 -24.65 13.28
C TYR A 201 -36.75 -25.30 11.98
N THR A 202 -36.33 -26.52 11.63
CA THR A 202 -36.91 -27.28 10.51
C THR A 202 -37.46 -28.66 10.92
N ASP A 203 -38.42 -29.19 10.17
CA ASP A 203 -38.82 -30.59 10.22
C ASP A 203 -38.01 -31.45 9.23
N ARG A 204 -37.71 -30.89 8.03
CA ARG A 204 -37.00 -31.57 6.94
C ARG A 204 -35.87 -30.70 6.42
N ASP A 205 -34.72 -31.32 6.24
CA ASP A 205 -33.47 -30.66 5.90
C ASP A 205 -32.95 -31.25 4.57
N THR A 206 -32.97 -30.45 3.50
CA THR A 206 -32.52 -30.93 2.18
C THR A 206 -31.01 -31.05 2.06
N ARG A 207 -30.23 -30.44 2.98
CA ARG A 207 -28.76 -30.37 2.92
C ARG A 207 -28.20 -29.80 1.62
N ASP A 208 -28.96 -28.92 0.97
CA ASP A 208 -28.61 -28.45 -0.37
C ASP A 208 -27.24 -27.74 -0.43
N TRP A 209 -26.80 -27.14 0.68
CA TRP A 209 -25.45 -26.59 0.84
C TRP A 209 -24.33 -27.63 0.61
N GLU A 210 -24.51 -28.87 1.08
CA GLU A 210 -23.57 -29.99 0.85
C GLU A 210 -23.54 -30.42 -0.63
N ARG A 211 -24.57 -30.04 -1.42
CA ARG A 211 -24.83 -30.43 -2.82
C ARG A 211 -24.95 -31.97 -3.02
N PRO A 212 -25.80 -32.67 -2.23
CA PRO A 212 -25.92 -34.13 -2.20
C PRO A 212 -26.56 -34.75 -3.46
N GLY A 213 -27.01 -33.95 -4.41
CA GLY A 213 -27.69 -34.37 -5.63
C GLY A 213 -29.21 -34.16 -5.56
N VAL A 214 -29.80 -33.77 -6.69
CA VAL A 214 -31.24 -33.42 -6.83
C VAL A 214 -32.14 -34.48 -6.21
N LYS A 215 -31.91 -35.76 -6.53
CA LYS A 215 -32.71 -36.89 -6.02
C LYS A 215 -32.77 -36.93 -4.49
N PHE A 216 -31.65 -36.72 -3.79
CA PHE A 216 -31.62 -36.77 -2.32
C PHE A 216 -32.56 -35.72 -1.73
N MET A 217 -32.53 -34.50 -2.28
CA MET A 217 -33.36 -33.39 -1.83
C MET A 217 -34.84 -33.62 -2.12
N VAL A 218 -35.17 -34.25 -3.25
CA VAL A 218 -36.54 -34.65 -3.61
C VAL A 218 -37.04 -35.77 -2.69
N ASP A 219 -36.24 -36.82 -2.45
CA ASP A 219 -36.59 -37.92 -1.54
C ASP A 219 -36.82 -37.41 -0.09
N GLU A 220 -35.96 -36.53 0.41
CA GLU A 220 -36.05 -35.95 1.76
C GLU A 220 -37.19 -34.91 1.89
N ALA A 221 -37.48 -34.12 0.84
CA ALA A 221 -38.65 -33.25 0.80
C ALA A 221 -39.98 -34.04 0.82
N LEU A 222 -40.03 -35.18 0.11
CA LEU A 222 -41.20 -36.07 0.00
C LEU A 222 -41.39 -37.03 1.19
N LYS A 223 -40.43 -37.08 2.12
CA LYS A 223 -40.46 -37.87 3.35
C LYS A 223 -41.73 -37.63 4.16
N ASN A 224 -42.29 -38.69 4.75
CA ASN A 224 -43.56 -38.70 5.50
C ASN A 224 -44.80 -38.10 4.77
N THR A 225 -44.76 -37.77 3.47
CA THR A 225 -45.91 -37.15 2.78
C THR A 225 -47.17 -38.02 2.66
N GLU A 226 -47.03 -39.31 2.98
CA GLU A 226 -48.10 -40.31 2.92
C GLU A 226 -49.02 -40.27 4.15
N SER A 227 -48.53 -39.88 5.33
CA SER A 227 -49.37 -39.68 6.52
C SER A 227 -50.22 -38.40 6.45
N GLY A 228 -49.86 -37.48 5.55
CA GLY A 228 -50.51 -36.17 5.42
C GLY A 228 -49.99 -35.10 6.37
N GLU A 229 -48.96 -35.40 7.17
CA GLU A 229 -48.24 -34.42 8.00
C GLU A 229 -47.78 -33.22 7.16
N GLY A 230 -48.03 -32.01 7.68
CA GLY A 230 -47.36 -30.79 7.22
C GLY A 230 -45.90 -30.74 7.67
N ALA A 231 -45.11 -29.87 7.07
CA ALA A 231 -43.70 -29.70 7.43
C ALA A 231 -43.11 -28.35 7.02
N ILE A 232 -42.09 -27.92 7.76
CA ILE A 232 -41.10 -26.95 7.29
C ILE A 232 -40.02 -27.71 6.51
N ILE A 233 -39.70 -27.25 5.29
CA ILE A 233 -38.62 -27.77 4.45
C ILE A 233 -37.57 -26.67 4.26
N MET A 234 -36.33 -26.96 4.65
CA MET A 234 -35.22 -26.02 4.66
C MET A 234 -34.29 -26.23 3.46
N LEU A 235 -34.00 -25.13 2.77
CA LEU A 235 -33.09 -24.99 1.61
C LEU A 235 -32.33 -23.65 1.72
N HIS A 236 -31.35 -23.39 0.86
CA HIS A 236 -30.61 -22.12 0.83
C HIS A 236 -30.79 -21.39 -0.50
N ASP A 237 -30.85 -20.05 -0.47
CA ASP A 237 -30.83 -19.21 -1.67
C ASP A 237 -29.51 -18.42 -1.85
N SER A 238 -28.49 -18.75 -1.06
CA SER A 238 -27.10 -18.29 -1.23
C SER A 238 -26.12 -19.42 -0.86
N GLY A 239 -24.96 -19.17 -0.23
CA GLY A 239 -24.07 -20.26 0.23
C GLY A 239 -23.45 -21.10 -0.90
N GLY A 240 -22.97 -20.44 -1.96
CA GLY A 240 -22.26 -21.09 -3.08
C GLY A 240 -23.15 -21.45 -4.26
N ASP A 241 -22.99 -22.65 -4.84
CA ASP A 241 -23.69 -23.09 -6.05
C ASP A 241 -25.02 -23.79 -5.72
N ARG A 242 -26.15 -23.10 -5.97
CA ARG A 242 -27.53 -23.59 -5.76
C ARG A 242 -28.16 -24.27 -7.00
N THR A 243 -27.39 -24.63 -8.03
CA THR A 243 -27.94 -25.26 -9.26
C THR A 243 -28.83 -26.46 -8.96
N GLN A 244 -28.41 -27.32 -8.02
CA GLN A 244 -29.19 -28.50 -7.63
C GLN A 244 -30.48 -28.11 -6.87
N THR A 245 -30.45 -27.05 -6.05
CA THR A 245 -31.60 -26.55 -5.28
C THR A 245 -32.72 -26.11 -6.23
N VAL A 246 -32.39 -25.32 -7.25
CA VAL A 246 -33.32 -24.87 -8.30
C VAL A 246 -33.91 -26.05 -9.07
N GLN A 247 -33.13 -27.10 -9.33
CA GLN A 247 -33.60 -28.32 -10.00
C GLN A 247 -34.54 -29.15 -9.10
N ALA A 248 -34.23 -29.31 -7.81
CA ALA A 248 -35.07 -30.08 -6.88
C ALA A 248 -36.43 -29.41 -6.64
N LEU A 249 -36.48 -28.07 -6.53
CA LEU A 249 -37.73 -27.31 -6.40
C LEU A 249 -38.70 -27.62 -7.56
N LYS A 250 -38.19 -27.60 -8.81
CA LYS A 250 -38.98 -27.92 -10.02
C LYS A 250 -39.51 -29.36 -10.07
N GLU A 251 -38.88 -30.28 -9.34
CA GLU A 251 -39.32 -31.67 -9.26
C GLU A 251 -40.30 -31.90 -8.09
N PHE A 252 -39.96 -31.50 -6.87
CA PHE A 252 -40.79 -31.83 -5.70
C PHE A 252 -42.03 -30.95 -5.52
N ILE A 253 -42.04 -29.69 -6.00
CA ILE A 253 -43.20 -28.79 -5.83
C ILE A 253 -44.44 -29.34 -6.56
N PRO A 254 -44.38 -29.71 -7.85
CA PRO A 254 -45.49 -30.38 -8.53
C PRO A 254 -45.90 -31.71 -7.89
N LEU A 255 -44.94 -32.51 -7.41
CA LEU A 255 -45.22 -33.79 -6.75
C LEU A 255 -45.96 -33.63 -5.41
N LEU A 256 -45.64 -32.58 -4.64
CA LEU A 256 -46.36 -32.23 -3.42
C LEU A 256 -47.76 -31.70 -3.71
N GLN A 257 -47.92 -30.81 -4.70
CA GLN A 257 -49.24 -30.34 -5.15
C GLN A 257 -50.12 -31.50 -5.64
N ALA A 258 -49.57 -32.43 -6.42
CA ALA A 258 -50.29 -33.64 -6.84
C ALA A 258 -50.67 -34.58 -5.67
N LYS A 259 -49.88 -34.58 -4.57
CA LYS A 259 -50.21 -35.24 -3.29
C LYS A 259 -51.18 -34.43 -2.41
N GLY A 260 -51.75 -33.34 -2.92
CA GLY A 260 -52.74 -32.50 -2.25
C GLY A 260 -52.17 -31.57 -1.17
N TYR A 261 -50.88 -31.21 -1.26
CA TYR A 261 -50.27 -30.22 -0.37
C TYR A 261 -50.39 -28.79 -0.90
N ARG A 262 -50.56 -27.83 0.01
CA ARG A 262 -50.50 -26.38 -0.26
C ARG A 262 -49.20 -25.79 0.28
N PHE A 263 -48.61 -24.89 -0.51
CA PHE A 263 -47.48 -24.04 -0.10
C PHE A 263 -47.97 -22.69 0.43
N THR A 264 -47.31 -22.15 1.45
CA THR A 264 -47.75 -20.99 2.25
C THR A 264 -46.59 -20.44 3.08
N THR A 265 -46.73 -19.23 3.62
CA THR A 265 -45.76 -18.70 4.61
C THR A 265 -46.00 -19.28 6.01
N LEU A 266 -45.06 -19.07 6.94
CA LEU A 266 -45.15 -19.58 8.31
C LEU A 266 -46.22 -18.83 9.12
N ALA A 267 -46.36 -17.51 8.94
CA ALA A 267 -47.40 -16.77 9.65
C ALA A 267 -48.80 -17.11 9.15
N GLU A 268 -49.00 -17.25 7.83
CA GLU A 268 -50.28 -17.68 7.25
C GLU A 268 -50.67 -19.09 7.72
N ALA A 269 -49.74 -20.04 7.71
CA ALA A 269 -50.01 -21.42 8.08
C ALA A 269 -50.37 -21.64 9.56
N LEU A 270 -49.90 -20.74 10.43
CA LEU A 270 -50.06 -20.84 11.89
C LEU A 270 -51.02 -19.78 12.46
N GLU A 271 -51.77 -19.08 11.60
CA GLU A 271 -52.70 -17.99 11.95
C GLU A 271 -52.05 -16.87 12.79
N LEU A 272 -50.73 -16.66 12.61
CA LEU A 272 -49.97 -15.63 13.31
C LEU A 272 -50.16 -14.25 12.64
N PRO A 273 -49.96 -13.14 13.37
CA PRO A 273 -49.77 -11.84 12.75
C PRO A 273 -48.59 -11.88 11.76
N ARG A 274 -48.73 -11.21 10.61
CA ARG A 274 -47.65 -11.11 9.60
C ARG A 274 -46.29 -10.84 10.23
N ALA A 275 -45.28 -11.53 9.72
CA ALA A 275 -43.90 -11.35 10.16
C ALA A 275 -43.45 -9.90 9.96
N GLU A 276 -43.82 -9.30 8.83
CA GLU A 276 -43.44 -7.95 8.42
C GLU A 276 -44.27 -6.89 9.15
N VAL A 277 -43.57 -6.00 9.85
CA VAL A 277 -44.12 -4.81 10.52
C VAL A 277 -43.55 -3.57 9.84
N PRO A 278 -44.38 -2.63 9.34
CA PRO A 278 -43.90 -1.38 8.77
C PRO A 278 -42.97 -0.64 9.73
N ALA A 279 -41.74 -0.35 9.28
CA ALA A 279 -40.74 0.30 10.09
C ALA A 279 -41.02 1.81 10.19
N SER A 280 -41.00 2.36 11.41
CA SER A 280 -41.18 3.79 11.63
C SER A 280 -40.12 4.62 10.91
N VAL A 281 -40.43 5.86 10.51
CA VAL A 281 -39.51 6.74 9.75
C VAL A 281 -38.13 6.86 10.43
N ARG A 282 -38.10 6.95 11.77
CA ARG A 282 -36.83 6.93 12.54
C ARG A 282 -36.05 5.62 12.40
N SER A 283 -36.74 4.47 12.38
CA SER A 283 -36.13 3.16 12.12
C SER A 283 -35.58 3.07 10.69
N GLN A 284 -36.34 3.55 9.70
CA GLN A 284 -35.90 3.57 8.30
C GLN A 284 -34.68 4.47 8.08
N ALA A 285 -34.66 5.66 8.69
CA ALA A 285 -33.52 6.58 8.61
C ALA A 285 -32.25 5.97 9.23
N ALA A 286 -32.37 5.37 10.43
CA ALA A 286 -31.26 4.65 11.07
C ALA A 286 -30.82 3.43 10.25
N GLY A 287 -31.75 2.73 9.58
CA GLY A 287 -31.45 1.63 8.68
C GLY A 287 -30.70 2.05 7.42
N LYS A 288 -31.17 3.12 6.76
CA LYS A 288 -30.51 3.72 5.58
C LYS A 288 -29.08 4.17 5.89
N LEU A 289 -28.82 4.65 7.11
CA LEU A 289 -27.45 4.96 7.56
C LEU A 289 -26.56 3.70 7.63
N VAL A 290 -27.06 2.58 8.17
CA VAL A 290 -26.31 1.30 8.23
C VAL A 290 -26.04 0.77 6.82
N VAL A 291 -27.08 0.68 5.99
CA VAL A 291 -27.00 0.20 4.60
C VAL A 291 -26.00 1.03 3.77
N ASN A 292 -26.08 2.37 3.85
CA ASN A 292 -25.17 3.24 3.12
C ASN A 292 -23.74 3.18 3.68
N SER A 293 -23.56 3.03 4.99
CA SER A 293 -22.22 2.88 5.60
C SER A 293 -21.52 1.60 5.12
N GLN A 294 -22.24 0.48 5.04
CA GLN A 294 -21.69 -0.77 4.51
C GLN A 294 -21.33 -0.62 3.02
N ARG A 295 -22.20 -0.01 2.21
CA ARG A 295 -21.94 0.24 0.78
C ARG A 295 -20.69 1.10 0.54
N VAL A 296 -20.51 2.16 1.34
CA VAL A 296 -19.30 3.02 1.29
C VAL A 296 -18.06 2.27 1.77
N ALA A 297 -18.18 1.44 2.82
CA ALA A 297 -17.06 0.65 3.33
C ALA A 297 -16.59 -0.41 2.32
N HIS A 298 -17.52 -1.16 1.72
CA HIS A 298 -17.23 -2.16 0.70
C HIS A 298 -16.57 -1.54 -0.53
N PHE A 299 -17.12 -0.42 -1.02
CA PHE A 299 -16.52 0.35 -2.11
C PHE A 299 -15.12 0.88 -1.79
N ALA A 300 -14.85 1.26 -0.53
CA ALA A 300 -13.51 1.64 -0.10
C ALA A 300 -12.53 0.46 -0.16
N VAL A 301 -12.95 -0.76 0.21
CA VAL A 301 -12.15 -1.98 0.10
C VAL A 301 -11.92 -2.37 -1.37
N ASP A 302 -12.93 -2.27 -2.23
CA ASP A 302 -12.78 -2.49 -3.67
C ASP A 302 -11.76 -1.53 -4.29
N VAL A 303 -11.85 -0.23 -3.98
CA VAL A 303 -10.89 0.78 -4.44
C VAL A 303 -9.48 0.51 -3.89
N LEU A 304 -9.34 0.13 -2.62
CA LEU A 304 -8.05 -0.25 -2.05
C LEU A 304 -7.47 -1.51 -2.72
N GLY A 305 -8.30 -2.48 -3.09
CA GLY A 305 -7.88 -3.67 -3.84
C GLY A 305 -7.44 -3.35 -5.27
N ILE A 306 -8.15 -2.44 -5.96
CA ILE A 306 -7.75 -1.93 -7.28
C ILE A 306 -6.43 -1.17 -7.19
N LEU A 307 -6.25 -0.30 -6.18
CA LEU A 307 -4.98 0.40 -5.93
C LEU A 307 -3.85 -0.57 -5.57
N PHE A 308 -4.13 -1.65 -4.84
CA PHE A 308 -3.18 -2.72 -4.55
C PHE A 308 -2.71 -3.43 -5.83
N LEU A 309 -3.65 -3.80 -6.72
CA LEU A 309 -3.33 -4.43 -8.01
C LEU A 309 -2.53 -3.49 -8.93
N ILE A 310 -2.92 -2.21 -9.02
CA ILE A 310 -2.20 -1.19 -9.80
C ILE A 310 -0.78 -0.96 -9.24
N GLY A 311 -0.65 -0.81 -7.91
CA GLY A 311 0.65 -0.67 -7.24
C GLY A 311 1.55 -1.90 -7.44
N GLY A 312 0.99 -3.11 -7.34
CA GLY A 312 1.70 -4.36 -7.62
C GLY A 312 2.18 -4.43 -9.08
N ALA A 313 1.28 -4.19 -10.04
CA ALA A 313 1.60 -4.24 -11.47
C ALA A 313 2.65 -3.18 -11.88
N LEU A 314 2.51 -1.93 -11.42
CA LEU A 314 3.49 -0.86 -11.68
C LEU A 314 4.85 -1.16 -11.03
N GLY A 315 4.87 -1.73 -9.82
CA GLY A 315 6.10 -2.12 -9.14
C GLY A 315 6.86 -3.24 -9.86
N LEU A 316 6.14 -4.28 -10.27
CA LEU A 316 6.68 -5.39 -11.06
C LEU A 316 7.18 -4.92 -12.44
N LEU A 317 6.40 -4.08 -13.14
CA LEU A 317 6.79 -3.51 -14.42
C LEU A 317 8.04 -2.64 -14.32
N ARG A 318 8.11 -1.73 -13.33
CA ARG A 318 9.30 -0.90 -13.09
C ARG A 318 10.53 -1.78 -12.83
N LEU A 319 10.41 -2.78 -11.96
CA LEU A 319 11.52 -3.65 -11.61
C LEU A 319 12.00 -4.47 -12.82
N PHE A 320 11.08 -5.05 -13.60
CA PHE A 320 11.40 -5.77 -14.83
C PHE A 320 12.13 -4.88 -15.85
N LEU A 321 11.62 -3.67 -16.11
CA LEU A 321 12.24 -2.71 -17.02
C LEU A 321 13.65 -2.32 -16.54
N LEU A 322 13.81 -1.99 -15.26
CA LEU A 322 15.12 -1.66 -14.67
C LEU A 322 16.11 -2.82 -14.76
N MET A 323 15.69 -4.06 -14.49
CA MET A 323 16.54 -5.25 -14.62
C MET A 323 16.99 -5.46 -16.08
N VAL A 324 16.07 -5.38 -17.05
CA VAL A 324 16.39 -5.55 -18.48
C VAL A 324 17.34 -4.45 -18.96
N ILE A 325 17.08 -3.19 -18.62
CA ILE A 325 17.87 -2.04 -19.06
C ILE A 325 19.26 -2.06 -18.39
N ALA A 326 19.36 -2.36 -17.10
CA ALA A 326 20.64 -2.47 -16.40
C ALA A 326 21.54 -3.59 -16.97
N VAL A 327 20.98 -4.73 -17.38
CA VAL A 327 21.74 -5.80 -18.06
C VAL A 327 22.20 -5.35 -19.46
N ARG A 328 21.39 -4.58 -20.20
CA ARG A 328 21.81 -4.01 -21.49
C ARG A 328 22.91 -2.96 -21.31
N HIS A 329 22.78 -2.05 -20.34
CA HIS A 329 23.80 -1.06 -19.96
C HIS A 329 25.12 -1.74 -19.58
N ALA A 330 25.10 -2.70 -18.67
CA ALA A 330 26.30 -3.41 -18.22
C ALA A 330 26.99 -4.23 -19.33
N ARG A 331 26.26 -4.65 -20.38
CA ARG A 331 26.86 -5.25 -21.58
C ARG A 331 27.52 -4.18 -22.46
N ALA A 332 26.87 -3.04 -22.68
CA ALA A 332 27.39 -1.93 -23.47
C ALA A 332 28.65 -1.30 -22.85
N THR A 333 28.62 -0.98 -21.55
CA THR A 333 29.77 -0.39 -20.84
C THR A 333 30.97 -1.33 -20.75
N ARG A 334 30.75 -2.65 -20.63
CA ARG A 334 31.84 -3.66 -20.74
C ARG A 334 32.51 -3.67 -22.10
N LYS A 335 31.78 -3.38 -23.20
CA LYS A 335 32.38 -3.22 -24.53
C LYS A 335 33.15 -1.89 -24.62
N ALA A 336 32.56 -0.79 -24.16
CA ALA A 336 33.20 0.53 -24.16
C ALA A 336 34.50 0.59 -23.35
N ARG A 337 34.55 -0.04 -22.16
CA ARG A 337 35.75 -0.10 -21.30
C ARG A 337 36.94 -0.85 -21.90
N LYS A 338 36.77 -1.60 -22.98
CA LYS A 338 37.86 -2.26 -23.70
C LYS A 338 38.46 -1.39 -24.81
N ALA A 339 37.91 -0.21 -25.09
CA ALA A 339 38.50 0.74 -26.03
C ALA A 339 39.66 1.50 -25.36
N PRO A 340 40.90 1.48 -25.92
CA PRO A 340 42.06 2.13 -25.33
C PRO A 340 41.94 3.66 -25.34
N GLY A 341 42.55 4.36 -24.37
CA GLY A 341 42.80 5.82 -24.39
C GLY A 341 42.14 6.67 -23.28
N ILE A 342 42.52 7.97 -23.27
CA ILE A 342 42.54 8.95 -22.17
C ILE A 342 43.60 8.69 -21.09
N ASP A 343 43.90 7.43 -20.75
CA ASP A 343 44.94 7.15 -19.75
C ASP A 343 46.34 7.60 -20.21
N ASP A 344 46.56 7.74 -21.53
CA ASP A 344 47.81 8.18 -22.16
C ASP A 344 47.97 9.71 -22.29
N ASP A 345 46.86 10.45 -22.29
CA ASP A 345 46.82 11.93 -22.38
C ASP A 345 45.62 12.46 -21.55
N PRO A 346 45.78 12.57 -20.22
CA PRO A 346 44.70 12.93 -19.31
C PRO A 346 44.42 14.45 -19.32
N PRO A 347 43.15 14.89 -19.43
CA PRO A 347 42.80 16.31 -19.46
C PRO A 347 43.11 16.99 -18.11
N SER A 348 43.43 18.28 -18.13
CA SER A 348 43.68 19.04 -16.90
C SER A 348 42.44 19.04 -15.98
N LEU A 349 42.68 18.91 -14.66
CA LEU A 349 41.64 18.56 -13.68
C LEU A 349 41.69 19.46 -12.44
N THR A 350 40.57 20.13 -12.12
CA THR A 350 40.38 20.85 -10.84
C THR A 350 39.32 20.14 -10.01
N VAL A 351 39.66 19.71 -8.79
CA VAL A 351 38.70 19.20 -7.80
C VAL A 351 38.29 20.33 -6.86
N ILE A 352 37.00 20.58 -6.70
CA ILE A 352 36.41 21.55 -5.77
C ILE A 352 35.80 20.81 -4.59
N VAL A 353 36.20 21.22 -3.38
CA VAL A 353 35.70 20.68 -2.11
C VAL A 353 35.02 21.81 -1.32
N PRO A 354 33.69 21.98 -1.39
CA PRO A 354 32.97 22.90 -0.51
C PRO A 354 32.97 22.35 0.92
N ALA A 355 33.29 23.19 1.89
CA ALA A 355 33.39 22.82 3.29
C ALA A 355 32.69 23.85 4.20
N TYR A 356 31.91 23.37 5.17
CA TYR A 356 31.36 24.19 6.25
C TYR A 356 31.16 23.33 7.49
N ASN A 357 31.99 23.55 8.52
CA ASN A 357 32.05 22.71 9.73
C ASN A 357 32.26 21.21 9.42
N GLU A 358 33.24 20.91 8.57
CA GLU A 358 33.61 19.56 8.15
C GLU A 358 34.97 19.13 8.74
N ALA A 359 35.39 19.67 9.90
CA ALA A 359 36.68 19.34 10.53
C ALA A 359 36.86 17.85 10.81
N VAL A 360 35.76 17.10 10.87
CA VAL A 360 35.75 15.64 11.02
C VAL A 360 36.07 14.94 9.68
N GLY A 361 35.52 15.38 8.55
CA GLY A 361 35.68 14.69 7.26
C GLY A 361 36.88 15.17 6.43
N ILE A 362 37.20 16.46 6.49
CA ILE A 362 38.00 17.16 5.47
C ILE A 362 39.42 16.60 5.29
N ALA A 363 40.04 16.09 6.35
CA ALA A 363 41.38 15.50 6.30
C ALA A 363 41.43 14.20 5.48
N ALA A 364 40.45 13.31 5.67
CA ALA A 364 40.36 12.05 4.93
C ALA A 364 40.05 12.32 3.45
N THR A 365 39.12 13.24 3.18
CA THR A 365 38.76 13.72 1.84
C THR A 365 40.00 14.22 1.08
N ILE A 366 40.72 15.21 1.60
CA ILE A 366 41.92 15.78 0.96
C ILE A 366 43.02 14.74 0.79
N THR A 367 43.22 13.84 1.77
CA THR A 367 44.21 12.77 1.67
C THR A 367 43.87 11.80 0.54
N SER A 368 42.60 11.41 0.38
CA SER A 368 42.16 10.52 -0.70
C SER A 368 42.26 11.12 -2.09
N LEU A 369 42.06 12.44 -2.22
CA LEU A 369 42.24 13.17 -3.48
C LEU A 369 43.72 13.30 -3.86
N ARG A 370 44.63 13.31 -2.87
CA ARG A 370 46.08 13.33 -3.09
C ARG A 370 46.66 11.93 -3.36
N ASP A 371 46.14 10.88 -2.72
CA ASP A 371 46.55 9.49 -2.99
C ASP A 371 45.78 8.88 -4.18
N THR A 372 45.86 9.55 -5.33
CA THR A 372 45.30 9.06 -6.60
C THR A 372 46.38 8.40 -7.48
N ASP A 373 45.96 7.74 -8.55
CA ASP A 373 46.82 7.29 -9.66
C ASP A 373 46.48 7.99 -11.00
N PHE A 374 45.83 9.14 -10.92
CA PHE A 374 45.64 10.08 -12.03
C PHE A 374 46.98 10.75 -12.39
N ALA A 375 47.34 10.71 -13.67
CA ALA A 375 48.65 11.16 -14.17
C ALA A 375 48.69 12.60 -14.74
N GLY A 376 47.55 13.29 -14.80
CA GLY A 376 47.45 14.65 -15.35
C GLY A 376 47.66 15.77 -14.33
N ASP A 377 47.62 17.02 -14.79
CA ASP A 377 47.64 18.22 -13.94
C ASP A 377 46.39 18.25 -13.04
N LEU A 378 46.59 17.95 -11.76
CA LEU A 378 45.58 17.92 -10.71
C LEU A 378 45.73 19.10 -9.76
N ARG A 379 44.66 19.87 -9.60
CA ARG A 379 44.55 20.98 -8.65
C ARG A 379 43.37 20.73 -7.72
N ILE A 380 43.52 21.04 -6.44
CA ILE A 380 42.48 20.85 -5.42
C ILE A 380 42.18 22.23 -4.82
N ILE A 381 40.93 22.67 -4.93
CA ILE A 381 40.44 23.94 -4.38
C ILE A 381 39.44 23.62 -3.27
N VAL A 382 39.84 23.83 -2.02
CA VAL A 382 38.93 23.74 -0.88
C VAL A 382 38.30 25.11 -0.67
N VAL A 383 36.97 25.17 -0.61
CA VAL A 383 36.23 26.42 -0.37
C VAL A 383 35.53 26.32 0.98
N ASP A 384 36.11 26.98 1.97
CA ASP A 384 35.59 27.11 3.32
C ASP A 384 34.55 28.25 3.37
N ASP A 385 33.27 27.85 3.46
CA ASP A 385 32.11 28.74 3.49
C ASP A 385 31.87 29.32 4.90
N GLY A 386 32.93 29.81 5.53
CA GLY A 386 32.89 30.45 6.84
C GLY A 386 32.70 29.49 8.01
N SER A 387 33.43 28.36 8.02
CA SER A 387 33.40 27.40 9.13
C SER A 387 33.72 28.05 10.48
N THR A 388 33.03 27.58 11.50
CA THR A 388 33.19 27.98 12.91
C THR A 388 34.04 26.98 13.73
N ASP A 389 34.46 25.88 13.11
CA ASP A 389 35.33 24.85 13.69
C ASP A 389 36.75 24.87 13.08
N ARG A 390 37.54 23.82 13.36
CA ARG A 390 38.93 23.70 12.87
C ARG A 390 39.06 23.35 11.37
N THR A 391 38.00 23.32 10.57
CA THR A 391 38.06 22.96 9.13
C THR A 391 39.15 23.76 8.41
N SER A 392 39.10 25.08 8.57
CA SER A 392 40.02 26.04 7.96
C SER A 392 41.49 25.83 8.40
N GLU A 393 41.71 25.35 9.62
CA GLU A 393 43.04 25.08 10.16
C GLU A 393 43.62 23.78 9.60
N ILE A 394 42.84 22.70 9.60
CA ILE A 394 43.22 21.38 9.11
C ILE A 394 43.64 21.42 7.63
N VAL A 395 42.95 22.23 6.81
CA VAL A 395 43.33 22.41 5.40
C VAL A 395 44.68 23.13 5.26
N ARG A 396 45.03 24.05 6.17
CA ARG A 396 46.34 24.72 6.20
C ARG A 396 47.45 23.80 6.75
N GLU A 397 47.13 22.95 7.73
CA GLU A 397 48.03 21.89 8.21
C GLU A 397 48.37 20.87 7.10
N LEU A 398 47.44 20.61 6.18
CA LEU A 398 47.61 19.71 5.03
C LEU A 398 48.18 20.38 3.76
N ALA A 399 48.62 21.63 3.83
CA ALA A 399 49.09 22.42 2.69
C ALA A 399 50.17 21.71 1.84
N ALA A 400 49.99 21.72 0.52
CA ALA A 400 50.88 21.07 -0.44
C ALA A 400 50.78 21.75 -1.82
N PRO A 401 51.77 21.57 -2.72
CA PRO A 401 51.64 21.98 -4.11
C PRO A 401 50.36 21.41 -4.74
N GLY A 402 49.64 22.26 -5.50
CA GLY A 402 48.34 21.91 -6.09
C GLY A 402 47.12 22.08 -5.18
N LEU A 403 47.29 22.20 -3.85
CA LEU A 403 46.20 22.46 -2.90
C LEU A 403 46.05 23.97 -2.62
N THR A 404 44.86 24.50 -2.83
CA THR A 404 44.46 25.90 -2.55
C THR A 404 43.30 25.92 -1.56
N LEU A 405 43.38 26.79 -0.55
CA LEU A 405 42.27 27.11 0.35
C LEU A 405 41.71 28.50 0.03
N ILE A 406 40.41 28.58 -0.19
CA ILE A 406 39.64 29.82 -0.29
C ILE A 406 38.71 29.88 0.93
N THR A 407 38.77 30.96 1.71
CA THR A 407 37.84 31.20 2.83
C THR A 407 36.93 32.38 2.48
N LYS A 408 35.61 32.22 2.65
CA LYS A 408 34.59 33.25 2.37
C LYS A 408 33.60 33.36 3.53
N ALA A 409 32.76 34.40 3.51
CA ALA A 409 31.57 34.45 4.37
C ALA A 409 30.54 33.41 3.90
N ASN A 410 29.81 32.81 4.84
CA ASN A 410 28.83 31.77 4.57
C ASN A 410 27.75 32.23 3.58
N GLY A 411 27.57 31.48 2.50
CA GLY A 411 26.52 31.69 1.49
C GLY A 411 25.79 30.39 1.11
N GLY A 412 26.12 29.27 1.75
CA GLY A 412 25.62 27.95 1.39
C GLY A 412 26.45 27.27 0.31
N LYS A 413 26.19 25.97 0.11
CA LYS A 413 26.98 25.10 -0.77
C LYS A 413 27.08 25.60 -2.24
N PRO A 414 26.02 26.13 -2.89
CA PRO A 414 26.17 26.66 -4.25
C PRO A 414 27.10 27.88 -4.31
N SER A 415 27.01 28.80 -3.35
CA SER A 415 27.90 29.96 -3.23
C SER A 415 29.37 29.54 -3.07
N ALA A 416 29.64 28.49 -2.30
CA ALA A 416 30.98 27.90 -2.17
C ALA A 416 31.46 27.21 -3.46
N LEU A 417 30.60 26.41 -4.11
CA LEU A 417 30.92 25.77 -5.39
C LEU A 417 31.20 26.80 -6.48
N ASN A 418 30.38 27.85 -6.61
CA ASN A 418 30.58 28.94 -7.58
C ASN A 418 31.88 29.70 -7.34
N ALA A 419 32.24 29.97 -6.09
CA ALA A 419 33.55 30.55 -5.76
C ALA A 419 34.71 29.64 -6.18
N GLY A 420 34.57 28.31 -6.04
CA GLY A 420 35.54 27.34 -6.56
C GLY A 420 35.61 27.31 -8.09
N ILE A 421 34.46 27.31 -8.78
CA ILE A 421 34.36 27.30 -10.25
C ILE A 421 35.01 28.55 -10.85
N ALA A 422 34.84 29.71 -10.22
CA ALA A 422 35.48 30.97 -10.65
C ALA A 422 37.03 30.92 -10.62
N HIS A 423 37.61 30.06 -9.79
CA HIS A 423 39.06 29.83 -9.71
C HIS A 423 39.53 28.59 -10.51
N ALA A 424 38.61 27.75 -10.99
CA ALA A 424 38.91 26.56 -11.75
C ALA A 424 39.32 26.91 -13.19
N THR A 425 40.57 26.61 -13.54
CA THR A 425 41.17 26.93 -14.86
C THR A 425 41.32 25.71 -15.78
N SER A 426 41.22 24.51 -15.21
CA SER A 426 41.25 23.20 -15.88
C SER A 426 40.14 23.02 -16.94
N GLU A 427 40.28 22.00 -17.80
CA GLU A 427 39.21 21.60 -18.71
C GLU A 427 38.05 20.94 -17.95
N ILE A 428 38.37 20.03 -17.04
CA ILE A 428 37.40 19.28 -16.25
C ILE A 428 37.41 19.78 -14.79
N VAL A 429 36.21 19.95 -14.24
CA VAL A 429 35.95 20.35 -12.86
C VAL A 429 35.22 19.21 -12.15
N VAL A 430 35.80 18.68 -11.08
CA VAL A 430 35.19 17.67 -10.21
C VAL A 430 34.63 18.35 -8.97
N MET A 431 33.47 17.91 -8.50
CA MET A 431 32.86 18.35 -7.24
C MET A 431 32.70 17.14 -6.32
N VAL A 432 33.09 17.31 -5.06
CA VAL A 432 33.05 16.27 -4.02
C VAL A 432 32.72 16.91 -2.67
N ASP A 433 31.73 16.37 -1.95
CA ASP A 433 31.37 16.84 -0.61
C ASP A 433 32.52 16.61 0.40
N GLY A 434 32.70 17.54 1.35
CA GLY A 434 33.85 17.57 2.28
C GLY A 434 34.03 16.34 3.19
N ASP A 435 33.04 15.45 3.27
CA ASP A 435 33.05 14.19 4.02
C ASP A 435 33.29 12.94 3.15
N THR A 436 33.61 13.09 1.86
CA THR A 436 33.58 12.00 0.89
C THR A 436 34.98 11.58 0.40
N VAL A 437 35.30 10.30 0.58
CA VAL A 437 36.60 9.68 0.30
C VAL A 437 36.60 8.96 -1.04
N PHE A 438 37.51 9.30 -1.96
CA PHE A 438 37.61 8.65 -3.27
C PHE A 438 38.47 7.38 -3.20
N GLN A 439 38.18 6.36 -4.03
CA GLN A 439 39.15 5.31 -4.32
C GLN A 439 40.29 5.86 -5.20
N ARG A 440 41.51 5.32 -5.06
CA ARG A 440 42.73 5.76 -5.78
C ARG A 440 42.52 6.08 -7.27
N ASP A 441 41.79 5.23 -7.97
CA ASP A 441 41.58 5.31 -9.42
C ASP A 441 40.31 6.05 -9.86
N THR A 442 39.59 6.67 -8.92
CA THR A 442 38.32 7.38 -9.18
C THR A 442 38.51 8.54 -10.15
N LEU A 443 39.55 9.36 -9.96
CA LEU A 443 39.82 10.52 -10.82
C LEU A 443 40.20 10.09 -12.25
N ARG A 444 41.05 9.07 -12.40
CA ARG A 444 41.37 8.48 -13.73
C ARG A 444 40.14 7.91 -14.42
N LYS A 445 39.24 7.25 -13.69
CA LYS A 445 38.01 6.68 -14.27
C LYS A 445 37.00 7.75 -14.67
N ILE A 446 36.69 8.71 -13.78
CA ILE A 446 35.58 9.65 -13.98
C ILE A 446 35.80 10.61 -15.15
N VAL A 447 37.05 10.84 -15.58
CA VAL A 447 37.34 11.65 -16.77
C VAL A 447 37.11 10.91 -18.10
N ARG A 448 37.11 9.57 -18.12
CA ARG A 448 37.06 8.76 -19.36
C ARG A 448 35.87 9.03 -20.28
N PRO A 449 34.64 9.36 -19.80
CA PRO A 449 33.54 9.67 -20.72
C PRO A 449 33.71 10.99 -21.49
N PHE A 450 34.54 11.95 -21.03
CA PHE A 450 34.76 13.24 -21.71
C PHE A 450 35.51 13.14 -23.05
N ARG A 451 35.90 11.93 -23.48
CA ARG A 451 36.34 11.63 -24.86
C ARG A 451 35.25 11.93 -25.88
N ASP A 452 33.98 11.78 -25.49
CA ASP A 452 32.86 12.31 -26.24
C ASP A 452 32.72 13.81 -25.93
N ALA A 453 32.92 14.66 -26.94
CA ALA A 453 32.77 16.11 -26.82
C ALA A 453 31.35 16.53 -26.39
N LYS A 454 30.34 15.70 -26.65
CA LYS A 454 28.95 15.93 -26.21
C LYS A 454 28.74 15.69 -24.72
N VAL A 455 29.66 14.99 -24.04
CA VAL A 455 29.56 14.80 -22.58
C VAL A 455 29.93 16.11 -21.89
N GLY A 456 28.93 16.69 -21.21
CA GLY A 456 29.06 17.89 -20.38
C GLY A 456 29.25 17.56 -18.90
N ALA A 457 28.76 16.40 -18.44
CA ALA A 457 28.94 15.94 -17.07
C ALA A 457 28.98 14.41 -16.94
N VAL A 458 29.54 13.91 -15.84
CA VAL A 458 29.65 12.49 -15.49
C VAL A 458 29.26 12.29 -14.03
N SER A 459 28.30 11.39 -13.78
CA SER A 459 28.03 10.82 -12.46
C SER A 459 28.99 9.68 -12.18
N GLY A 460 29.68 9.72 -11.03
CA GLY A 460 30.31 8.52 -10.46
C GLY A 460 29.33 7.70 -9.63
N ASN A 461 29.86 6.67 -8.95
CA ASN A 461 29.15 5.76 -8.07
C ASN A 461 29.43 6.11 -6.59
N ALA A 462 28.51 6.82 -5.95
CA ALA A 462 28.55 7.07 -4.52
C ALA A 462 28.12 5.82 -3.74
N LYS A 463 28.92 5.41 -2.74
CA LYS A 463 28.68 4.24 -1.90
C LYS A 463 28.70 4.61 -0.42
N VAL A 464 27.77 4.05 0.35
CA VAL A 464 27.68 4.22 1.82
C VAL A 464 28.89 3.57 2.49
N ALA A 465 29.62 4.33 3.32
CA ALA A 465 30.73 3.83 4.13
C ALA A 465 30.26 3.18 5.45
N ASN A 466 29.43 3.86 6.23
CA ASN A 466 28.96 3.44 7.55
C ASN A 466 27.83 2.39 7.51
N ARG A 467 28.08 1.26 6.83
CA ARG A 467 27.12 0.14 6.65
C ARG A 467 26.82 -0.69 7.92
N ARG A 468 27.23 -0.21 9.11
CA ARG A 468 26.97 -0.86 10.41
C ARG A 468 25.47 -0.72 10.79
N GLY A 469 24.98 -1.62 11.65
CA GLY A 469 23.56 -1.64 12.05
C GLY A 469 22.57 -2.03 10.94
N ILE A 470 21.26 -1.89 11.19
CA ILE A 470 20.21 -2.16 10.19
C ILE A 470 20.05 -0.97 9.25
N LEU A 471 20.04 0.26 9.77
CA LEU A 471 19.84 1.48 9.00
C LEU A 471 20.95 1.72 7.93
N GLY A 472 22.20 1.39 8.25
CA GLY A 472 23.30 1.43 7.28
C GLY A 472 23.18 0.38 6.16
N ARG A 473 22.56 -0.78 6.45
CA ARG A 473 22.25 -1.81 5.45
C ARG A 473 21.10 -1.40 4.54
N TRP A 474 20.01 -0.85 5.08
CA TRP A 474 18.89 -0.35 4.27
C TRP A 474 19.31 0.80 3.33
N GLN A 475 20.13 1.74 3.80
CA GLN A 475 20.66 2.81 2.94
C GLN A 475 21.65 2.27 1.89
N HIS A 476 22.44 1.25 2.20
CA HIS A 476 23.27 0.58 1.19
C HIS A 476 22.43 -0.12 0.11
N ILE A 477 21.32 -0.78 0.50
CA ILE A 477 20.35 -1.38 -0.44
C ILE A 477 19.69 -0.29 -1.30
N GLU A 478 19.25 0.81 -0.69
CA GLU A 478 18.70 1.97 -1.38
C GLU A 478 19.68 2.54 -2.42
N TYR A 479 20.95 2.71 -2.08
CA TYR A 479 21.94 3.27 -3.01
C TYR A 479 22.17 2.35 -4.22
N VAL A 480 22.26 1.04 -4.01
CA VAL A 480 22.53 0.08 -5.10
C VAL A 480 21.29 -0.21 -5.96
N ILE A 481 20.13 -0.47 -5.32
CA ILE A 481 18.89 -0.78 -6.05
C ILE A 481 18.18 0.50 -6.51
N GLY A 482 18.01 1.48 -5.63
CA GLY A 482 17.17 2.65 -5.86
C GLY A 482 17.85 3.79 -6.63
N PHE A 483 19.19 3.93 -6.53
CA PHE A 483 19.92 4.97 -7.27
C PHE A 483 20.79 4.40 -8.40
N ASN A 484 21.63 3.39 -8.15
CA ASN A 484 22.56 2.90 -9.18
C ASN A 484 21.88 2.09 -10.30
N LEU A 485 20.76 1.42 -10.03
CA LEU A 485 19.97 0.76 -11.08
C LEU A 485 19.28 1.80 -11.98
N ASP A 486 18.66 2.81 -11.39
CA ASP A 486 18.02 3.94 -12.09
C ASP A 486 19.05 4.78 -12.89
N ARG A 487 20.26 5.02 -12.36
CA ARG A 487 21.35 5.68 -13.11
C ARG A 487 21.72 4.94 -14.39
N ARG A 488 21.81 3.60 -14.36
CA ARG A 488 22.04 2.79 -15.58
C ARG A 488 20.91 2.96 -16.59
N MET A 489 19.67 3.12 -16.12
CA MET A 489 18.52 3.40 -16.99
C MET A 489 18.59 4.80 -17.60
N PHE A 490 18.85 5.83 -16.80
CA PHE A 490 18.92 7.21 -17.29
C PHE A 490 20.10 7.47 -18.25
N ASP A 491 21.22 6.76 -18.09
CA ASP A 491 22.37 6.81 -19.01
C ASP A 491 22.09 6.13 -20.37
N VAL A 492 21.26 5.06 -20.38
CA VAL A 492 20.76 4.46 -21.64
C VAL A 492 19.78 5.38 -22.37
N PHE A 493 19.05 6.23 -21.63
CA PHE A 493 18.04 7.14 -22.18
C PHE A 493 18.53 8.59 -22.40
N ASP A 494 19.80 8.86 -22.13
CA ASP A 494 20.45 10.19 -22.23
C ASP A 494 19.64 11.30 -21.54
N CYS A 495 19.26 11.05 -20.29
CA CYS A 495 18.30 11.88 -19.55
C CYS A 495 18.57 11.91 -18.02
N MET A 496 19.83 11.79 -17.60
CA MET A 496 20.24 11.77 -16.20
C MET A 496 19.70 12.98 -15.42
N PRO A 497 18.90 12.79 -14.35
CA PRO A 497 18.34 13.90 -13.58
C PRO A 497 19.32 14.50 -12.56
N THR A 498 20.24 13.68 -12.02
CA THR A 498 21.13 14.07 -10.91
C THR A 498 22.49 13.40 -11.01
N VAL A 499 23.52 14.21 -11.28
CA VAL A 499 24.91 13.93 -10.88
C VAL A 499 25.00 14.19 -9.38
N PRO A 500 25.38 13.23 -8.52
CA PRO A 500 25.36 13.42 -7.07
C PRO A 500 26.49 14.35 -6.61
N GLY A 501 26.19 15.30 -5.71
CA GLY A 501 27.20 16.22 -5.15
C GLY A 501 28.43 15.56 -4.50
N ALA A 502 28.32 14.29 -4.08
CA ALA A 502 29.42 13.51 -3.53
C ALA A 502 30.44 13.04 -4.59
N ILE A 503 30.05 12.89 -5.87
CA ILE A 503 30.94 12.48 -6.96
C ILE A 503 30.38 12.89 -8.33
N GLY A 504 30.69 14.12 -8.73
CA GLY A 504 30.36 14.65 -10.05
C GLY A 504 31.60 15.21 -10.76
N ALA A 505 31.72 14.96 -12.06
CA ALA A 505 32.68 15.65 -12.92
C ALA A 505 31.93 16.42 -14.02
N PHE A 506 32.46 17.58 -14.41
CA PHE A 506 31.80 18.54 -15.29
C PHE A 506 32.82 19.16 -16.24
N ARG A 507 32.46 19.33 -17.52
CA ARG A 507 33.26 20.10 -18.48
C ARG A 507 33.13 21.58 -18.14
N ARG A 508 34.25 22.32 -17.97
CA ARG A 508 34.21 23.73 -17.56
C ARG A 508 33.36 24.60 -18.52
N ALA A 509 33.41 24.32 -19.82
CA ALA A 509 32.57 24.99 -20.82
C ALA A 509 31.05 24.78 -20.56
N ALA A 510 30.64 23.58 -20.14
CA ALA A 510 29.24 23.30 -19.81
C ALA A 510 28.80 24.07 -18.55
N LEU A 511 29.63 24.12 -17.51
CA LEU A 511 29.39 24.94 -16.31
C LEU A 511 29.27 26.43 -16.66
N GLN A 512 30.11 26.93 -17.56
CA GLN A 512 30.07 28.32 -18.02
C GLN A 512 28.80 28.62 -18.84
N GLN A 513 28.36 27.70 -19.70
CA GLN A 513 27.15 27.85 -20.50
C GLN A 513 25.86 27.87 -19.66
N VAL A 514 25.80 27.14 -18.54
CA VAL A 514 24.63 27.11 -17.63
C VAL A 514 24.68 28.15 -16.51
N GLY A 515 25.77 28.92 -16.40
CA GLY A 515 25.93 29.96 -15.37
C GLY A 515 26.39 29.46 -14.00
N GLY A 516 26.96 28.25 -13.89
CA GLY A 516 27.40 27.66 -12.63
C GLY A 516 26.28 26.93 -11.87
N VAL A 517 26.40 26.89 -10.54
CA VAL A 517 25.48 26.19 -9.63
C VAL A 517 24.37 27.13 -9.16
N SER A 518 23.13 26.66 -9.24
CA SER A 518 21.93 27.40 -8.86
C SER A 518 21.73 27.49 -7.33
N GLU A 519 21.20 28.62 -6.85
CA GLU A 519 20.72 28.82 -5.48
C GLU A 519 19.18 28.70 -5.34
N ASP A 520 18.45 28.47 -6.44
CA ASP A 520 16.98 28.46 -6.47
C ASP A 520 16.32 27.27 -5.72
N THR A 521 17.07 26.17 -5.54
CA THR A 521 16.52 24.87 -5.12
C THR A 521 17.36 24.20 -4.03
N LEU A 522 16.73 23.32 -3.25
CA LEU A 522 17.43 22.56 -2.19
C LEU A 522 18.19 21.31 -2.66
N ALA A 523 18.18 21.04 -3.98
CA ALA A 523 18.92 19.96 -4.64
C ALA A 523 19.72 20.58 -5.78
N GLU A 524 20.78 21.30 -5.40
CA GLU A 524 21.62 22.12 -6.27
C GLU A 524 22.26 21.31 -7.41
N ASP A 525 22.53 20.03 -7.13
CA ASP A 525 23.13 19.06 -8.03
C ASP A 525 22.17 18.57 -9.12
N THR A 526 20.89 18.44 -8.78
CA THR A 526 19.78 18.05 -9.66
C THR A 526 19.39 19.21 -10.59
N ASP A 527 19.31 20.43 -10.05
CA ASP A 527 19.06 21.64 -10.84
C ASP A 527 20.18 21.89 -11.87
N LEU A 528 21.45 21.81 -11.44
CA LEU A 528 22.62 21.87 -12.32
C LEU A 528 22.59 20.79 -13.41
N THR A 529 22.26 19.54 -13.04
CA THR A 529 22.24 18.42 -14.00
C THR A 529 21.15 18.61 -15.05
N MET A 530 19.93 19.01 -14.65
CA MET A 530 18.86 19.32 -15.59
C MET A 530 19.20 20.54 -16.49
N ALA A 531 19.91 21.54 -15.97
CA ALA A 531 20.41 22.66 -16.78
C ALA A 531 21.42 22.19 -17.85
N ILE A 532 22.34 21.29 -17.51
CA ILE A 532 23.35 20.74 -18.44
C ILE A 532 22.70 19.88 -19.54
N ASN A 533 21.73 19.03 -19.21
CA ASN A 533 20.95 18.28 -20.22
C ASN A 533 20.28 19.25 -21.21
N ARG A 534 19.58 20.28 -20.70
CA ARG A 534 18.88 21.29 -21.52
C ARG A 534 19.80 22.23 -22.31
N ALA A 535 21.08 22.29 -21.94
CA ALA A 535 22.12 23.00 -22.70
C ALA A 535 22.62 22.20 -23.93
N GLY A 536 22.08 20.99 -24.16
CA GLY A 536 22.43 20.12 -25.28
C GLY A 536 23.55 19.12 -24.99
N TYR A 537 24.01 19.02 -23.74
CA TYR A 537 25.04 18.06 -23.34
C TYR A 537 24.46 16.74 -22.84
N ARG A 538 25.12 15.64 -23.20
CA ARG A 538 24.95 14.34 -22.57
C ARG A 538 25.52 14.33 -21.15
N VAL A 539 24.85 13.63 -20.25
CA VAL A 539 25.32 13.35 -18.89
C VAL A 539 25.49 11.84 -18.70
N ALA A 540 26.73 11.38 -18.59
CA ALA A 540 27.08 9.95 -18.57
C ALA A 540 27.18 9.36 -17.15
N TYR A 541 27.14 8.02 -17.03
CA TYR A 541 27.35 7.31 -15.75
C TYR A 541 28.58 6.38 -15.79
N GLU A 542 29.60 6.67 -14.99
CA GLU A 542 30.79 5.82 -14.84
C GLU A 542 30.71 5.05 -13.51
N GLU A 543 29.97 3.93 -13.53
CA GLU A 543 29.69 3.06 -12.37
C GLU A 543 30.93 2.53 -11.61
N SER A 544 32.14 2.62 -12.18
CA SER A 544 33.38 2.13 -11.55
C SER A 544 34.21 3.21 -10.87
N ALA A 545 33.93 4.50 -11.10
CA ALA A 545 34.50 5.60 -10.32
C ALA A 545 33.76 5.66 -8.97
N ILE A 546 34.42 5.25 -7.88
CA ILE A 546 33.74 4.99 -6.60
C ILE A 546 34.18 5.98 -5.53
N ALA A 547 33.18 6.69 -4.98
CA ALA A 547 33.33 7.54 -3.80
C ALA A 547 32.61 6.92 -2.60
N TRP A 548 33.23 7.02 -1.43
CA TRP A 548 32.72 6.57 -0.14
C TRP A 548 32.24 7.77 0.67
N THR A 549 30.94 7.83 0.94
CA THR A 549 30.30 8.95 1.65
C THR A 549 29.60 8.47 2.92
N GLU A 550 29.39 9.37 3.89
CA GLU A 550 28.77 9.04 5.17
C GLU A 550 27.23 9.21 5.10
N ALA A 551 26.50 8.11 5.32
CA ALA A 551 25.05 8.14 5.35
C ALA A 551 24.51 8.52 6.75
N PRO A 552 23.31 9.11 6.85
CA PRO A 552 22.61 9.34 8.11
C PRO A 552 22.64 8.16 9.09
N GLY A 553 23.17 8.38 10.29
CA GLY A 553 23.26 7.36 11.35
C GLY A 553 21.96 7.14 12.13
N SER A 554 20.95 7.99 11.93
CA SER A 554 19.66 7.94 12.65
C SER A 554 18.47 8.28 11.75
N LEU A 555 17.29 7.77 12.09
CA LEU A 555 16.05 8.03 11.33
C LEU A 555 15.72 9.53 11.23
N GLY A 556 15.98 10.31 12.30
CA GLY A 556 15.76 11.76 12.32
C GLY A 556 16.79 12.57 11.51
N GLN A 557 17.95 12.01 11.17
CA GLN A 557 18.86 12.57 10.17
C GLN A 557 18.43 12.14 8.75
N LEU A 558 18.06 10.87 8.57
CA LEU A 558 17.61 10.31 7.29
C LEU A 558 16.37 11.05 6.77
N TRP A 559 15.39 11.30 7.63
CA TRP A 559 14.19 12.07 7.29
C TRP A 559 14.56 13.42 6.70
N ARG A 560 15.38 14.21 7.41
CA ARG A 560 15.81 15.54 6.97
C ARG A 560 16.59 15.51 5.66
N GLN A 561 17.45 14.51 5.46
CA GLN A 561 18.20 14.35 4.21
C GLN A 561 17.27 13.99 3.02
N ARG A 562 16.43 12.95 3.15
CA ARG A 562 15.52 12.51 2.08
C ARG A 562 14.41 13.53 1.80
N TYR A 563 13.94 14.24 2.81
CA TYR A 563 12.98 15.34 2.66
C TYR A 563 13.58 16.50 1.88
N ARG A 564 14.82 16.92 2.20
CA ARG A 564 15.55 17.93 1.40
C ARG A 564 15.69 17.49 -0.06
N TRP A 565 16.11 16.24 -0.29
CA TRP A 565 16.30 15.70 -1.64
C TRP A 565 14.98 15.61 -2.43
N CYS A 566 13.93 15.03 -1.83
CA CYS A 566 12.65 14.82 -2.49
C CYS A 566 11.98 16.16 -2.85
N TYR A 567 11.90 17.09 -1.90
CA TYR A 567 11.40 18.44 -2.16
C TYR A 567 12.27 19.21 -3.17
N GLY A 568 13.59 19.18 -3.02
CA GLY A 568 14.51 19.83 -3.96
C GLY A 568 14.42 19.28 -5.39
N THR A 569 14.19 17.97 -5.54
CA THR A 569 13.92 17.34 -6.84
C THR A 569 12.62 17.87 -7.45
N MET A 570 11.55 18.00 -6.66
CA MET A 570 10.29 18.61 -7.15
C MET A 570 10.49 20.09 -7.56
N GLN A 571 11.28 20.87 -6.82
CA GLN A 571 11.63 22.24 -7.21
C GLN A 571 12.37 22.28 -8.55
N ALA A 572 13.38 21.42 -8.74
CA ALA A 572 14.14 21.31 -9.98
C ALA A 572 13.24 20.88 -11.16
N MET A 573 12.41 19.85 -10.97
CA MET A 573 11.41 19.42 -11.97
C MET A 573 10.45 20.54 -12.38
N TRP A 574 10.01 21.37 -11.43
CA TRP A 574 9.14 22.51 -11.72
C TRP A 574 9.87 23.65 -12.45
N LYS A 575 11.10 23.98 -12.04
CA LYS A 575 11.96 24.97 -12.71
C LYS A 575 12.29 24.56 -14.15
N HIS A 576 12.55 23.28 -14.37
CA HIS A 576 12.93 22.71 -15.67
C HIS A 576 11.75 22.09 -16.44
N LYS A 577 10.50 22.36 -16.07
CA LYS A 577 9.29 21.75 -16.67
C LYS A 577 9.15 21.94 -18.19
N SER A 578 9.82 22.95 -18.77
CA SER A 578 9.89 23.15 -20.22
C SER A 578 10.64 22.03 -20.96
N TRP A 579 11.52 21.30 -20.28
CA TRP A 579 12.24 20.13 -20.79
C TRP A 579 11.31 18.99 -21.24
N PHE A 580 10.05 18.99 -20.79
CA PHE A 580 9.02 18.06 -21.26
C PHE A 580 8.68 18.19 -22.76
N ARG A 581 9.15 19.26 -23.43
CA ARG A 581 9.07 19.42 -24.89
C ARG A 581 10.10 18.56 -25.63
N GLU A 582 11.20 18.20 -24.99
CA GLU A 582 12.28 17.39 -25.56
C GLU A 582 12.05 15.90 -25.29
N LYS A 583 12.54 15.01 -26.16
CA LYS A 583 12.26 13.56 -26.08
C LYS A 583 12.81 12.93 -24.78
N ASN A 584 14.04 13.27 -24.42
CA ASN A 584 14.72 12.79 -23.22
C ASN A 584 14.14 13.43 -21.95
N GLY A 585 13.90 14.75 -21.96
CA GLY A 585 13.28 15.47 -20.85
C GLY A 585 11.87 15.02 -20.53
N ARG A 586 11.04 14.75 -21.54
CA ARG A 586 9.73 14.13 -21.37
C ARG A 586 9.83 12.77 -20.69
N LEU A 587 10.72 11.90 -21.16
CA LEU A 587 10.92 10.56 -20.60
C LEU A 587 11.39 10.62 -19.14
N CYS A 588 12.36 11.49 -18.83
CA CYS A 588 12.87 11.70 -17.48
C CYS A 588 11.79 12.27 -16.55
N LEU A 589 11.19 13.42 -16.89
CA LEU A 589 10.19 14.06 -16.05
C LEU A 589 8.94 13.19 -15.85
N SER A 590 8.49 12.44 -16.86
CA SER A 590 7.44 11.42 -16.69
C SER A 590 7.86 10.29 -15.74
N TYR A 591 9.09 9.79 -15.84
CA TYR A 591 9.59 8.74 -14.94
C TYR A 591 9.66 9.21 -13.48
N LEU A 592 10.25 10.40 -13.23
CA LEU A 592 10.33 10.98 -11.89
C LEU A 592 8.92 11.23 -11.31
N THR A 593 8.04 11.83 -12.11
CA THR A 593 6.65 12.10 -11.71
C THR A 593 5.91 10.81 -11.36
N LEU A 594 5.99 9.78 -12.21
CA LEU A 594 5.29 8.52 -11.97
C LEU A 594 5.92 7.72 -10.82
N PHE A 595 7.23 7.49 -10.81
CA PHE A 595 7.86 6.51 -9.92
C PHE A 595 8.53 7.08 -8.67
N GLN A 596 8.87 8.37 -8.66
CA GLN A 596 9.45 9.05 -7.48
C GLN A 596 8.42 9.91 -6.73
N VAL A 597 7.37 10.42 -7.41
CA VAL A 597 6.29 11.19 -6.76
C VAL A 597 5.02 10.36 -6.57
N PHE A 598 4.36 9.88 -7.63
CA PHE A 598 3.04 9.24 -7.50
C PHE A 598 3.07 7.80 -6.97
N PHE A 599 3.99 6.96 -7.43
CA PHE A 599 4.05 5.54 -7.04
C PHE A 599 4.22 5.33 -5.51
N PRO A 600 5.07 6.09 -4.79
CA PRO A 600 5.12 6.01 -3.33
C PRO A 600 3.81 6.37 -2.62
N LEU A 601 2.93 7.18 -3.24
CA LEU A 601 1.62 7.55 -2.67
C LEU A 601 0.58 6.43 -2.80
N LEU A 602 0.85 5.39 -3.58
CA LEU A 602 0.05 4.16 -3.61
C LEU A 602 0.38 3.23 -2.43
N ALA A 603 1.59 3.32 -1.86
CA ALA A 603 2.06 2.42 -0.81
C ALA A 603 1.21 2.46 0.49
N PRO A 604 0.67 3.61 0.97
CA PRO A 604 -0.28 3.61 2.07
C PRO A 604 -1.56 2.81 1.80
N ALA A 605 -2.10 2.88 0.58
CA ALA A 605 -3.28 2.11 0.18
C ALA A 605 -2.98 0.60 0.13
N VAL A 606 -1.81 0.24 -0.42
CA VAL A 606 -1.28 -1.14 -0.41
C VAL A 606 -1.15 -1.68 1.02
N ASP A 607 -0.60 -0.89 1.94
CA ASP A 607 -0.39 -1.30 3.34
C ASP A 607 -1.72 -1.45 4.09
N VAL A 608 -2.67 -0.51 3.91
CA VAL A 608 -4.00 -0.59 4.53
C VAL A 608 -4.79 -1.79 3.99
N PHE A 609 -4.74 -2.06 2.68
CA PHE A 609 -5.37 -3.24 2.08
C PHE A 609 -4.77 -4.55 2.60
N ALA A 610 -3.44 -4.62 2.70
CA ALA A 610 -2.75 -5.80 3.22
C ALA A 610 -3.07 -6.07 4.69
N VAL A 611 -3.19 -5.02 5.53
CA VAL A 611 -3.64 -5.15 6.92
C VAL A 611 -5.11 -5.58 7.00
N HIS A 612 -6.00 -5.01 6.18
CA HIS A 612 -7.41 -5.42 6.11
C HIS A 612 -7.52 -6.91 5.76
N THR A 613 -6.83 -7.36 4.70
CA THR A 613 -6.84 -8.76 4.25
C THR A 613 -6.18 -9.72 5.25
N LEU A 614 -5.18 -9.26 6.02
CA LEU A 614 -4.56 -10.07 7.08
C LEU A 614 -5.47 -10.26 8.30
N LEU A 615 -6.29 -9.26 8.63
CA LEU A 615 -7.27 -9.35 9.71
C LEU A 615 -8.50 -10.15 9.27
N PHE A 616 -9.07 -9.80 8.11
CA PHE A 616 -10.42 -10.17 7.66
C PHE A 616 -10.51 -10.96 6.34
N GLY A 617 -9.38 -11.44 5.79
CA GLY A 617 -9.36 -12.24 4.56
C GLY A 617 -8.47 -13.50 4.68
N ASP A 618 -8.15 -14.13 3.55
CA ASP A 618 -7.27 -15.32 3.57
C ASP A 618 -5.83 -14.93 3.93
N ARG A 619 -5.50 -15.17 5.20
CA ARG A 619 -4.19 -15.01 5.81
C ARG A 619 -3.09 -15.79 5.08
N LYS A 620 -3.40 -16.93 4.44
CA LYS A 620 -2.45 -17.70 3.63
C LYS A 620 -2.20 -17.03 2.28
N GLN A 621 -3.25 -16.57 1.61
CA GLN A 621 -3.15 -15.86 0.32
C GLN A 621 -2.33 -14.57 0.45
N ILE A 622 -2.62 -13.72 1.45
CA ILE A 622 -1.86 -12.47 1.64
C ILE A 622 -0.40 -12.72 2.06
N ALA A 623 -0.15 -13.75 2.89
CA ALA A 623 1.22 -14.17 3.22
C ALA A 623 1.99 -14.69 1.99
N LEU A 624 1.35 -15.49 1.13
CA LEU A 624 1.95 -15.96 -0.12
C LEU A 624 2.29 -14.79 -1.06
N ILE A 625 1.36 -13.85 -1.24
CA ILE A 625 1.59 -12.64 -2.05
C ILE A 625 2.77 -11.83 -1.50
N TRP A 626 2.85 -11.65 -0.18
CA TRP A 626 3.96 -10.94 0.47
C TRP A 626 5.30 -11.66 0.27
N VAL A 627 5.35 -12.99 0.44
CA VAL A 627 6.57 -13.79 0.20
C VAL A 627 7.02 -13.71 -1.25
N VAL A 628 6.10 -13.82 -2.23
CA VAL A 628 6.43 -13.67 -3.66
C VAL A 628 6.93 -12.27 -3.97
N PHE A 629 6.27 -11.22 -3.46
CA PHE A 629 6.67 -9.82 -3.65
C PHE A 629 8.05 -9.50 -3.05
N VAL A 630 8.35 -10.02 -1.85
CA VAL A 630 9.67 -9.91 -1.21
C VAL A 630 10.73 -10.71 -1.98
N GLY A 631 10.41 -11.92 -2.46
CA GLY A 631 11.31 -12.74 -3.26
C GLY A 631 11.69 -12.11 -4.60
N VAL A 632 10.71 -11.52 -5.30
CA VAL A 632 10.94 -10.79 -6.56
C VAL A 632 11.81 -9.54 -6.34
N GLN A 633 11.57 -8.77 -5.27
CA GLN A 633 12.47 -7.66 -4.90
C GLN A 633 13.88 -8.15 -4.53
N ALA A 634 14.01 -9.26 -3.81
CA ALA A 634 15.29 -9.83 -3.45
C ALA A 634 16.08 -10.31 -4.68
N LEU A 635 15.41 -10.86 -5.70
CA LEU A 635 16.03 -11.24 -6.98
C LEU A 635 16.55 -10.01 -7.75
N GLY A 636 15.74 -8.96 -7.88
CA GLY A 636 16.16 -7.71 -8.50
C GLY A 636 17.32 -7.03 -7.73
N GLY A 637 17.27 -7.08 -6.40
CA GLY A 637 18.33 -6.60 -5.52
C GLY A 637 19.62 -7.41 -5.61
N ALA A 638 19.53 -8.72 -5.76
CA ALA A 638 20.69 -9.58 -5.99
C ALA A 638 21.37 -9.24 -7.32
N LEU A 639 20.60 -9.04 -8.39
CA LEU A 639 21.14 -8.58 -9.67
C LEU A 639 21.86 -7.23 -9.54
N ALA A 640 21.25 -6.24 -8.87
CA ALA A 640 21.86 -4.93 -8.66
C ALA A 640 23.18 -5.02 -7.87
N LEU A 641 23.21 -5.80 -6.78
CA LEU A 641 24.43 -6.03 -5.98
C LEU A 641 25.51 -6.77 -6.80
N ILE A 642 25.15 -7.76 -7.62
CA ILE A 642 26.08 -8.47 -8.51
C ILE A 642 26.69 -7.53 -9.56
N LEU A 643 25.90 -6.60 -10.13
CA LEU A 643 26.39 -5.59 -11.08
C LEU A 643 27.36 -4.60 -10.40
N ASP A 644 27.07 -4.17 -9.17
CA ASP A 644 27.92 -3.26 -8.38
C ASP A 644 29.11 -3.94 -7.66
N LYS A 645 29.29 -5.26 -7.86
CA LYS A 645 30.28 -6.15 -7.21
C LYS A 645 30.21 -6.15 -5.68
N GLU A 646 29.01 -6.06 -5.13
CA GLU A 646 28.72 -6.03 -3.70
C GLU A 646 28.30 -7.40 -3.15
N LYS A 647 28.48 -7.61 -1.84
CA LYS A 647 28.05 -8.84 -1.17
C LYS A 647 26.52 -8.90 -1.09
N LEU A 648 25.93 -10.07 -1.32
CA LEU A 648 24.48 -10.30 -1.21
C LEU A 648 23.92 -10.22 0.21
N THR A 649 24.79 -10.24 1.23
CA THR A 649 24.44 -10.27 2.66
C THR A 649 23.41 -9.21 3.12
N PRO A 650 23.35 -7.96 2.61
CA PRO A 650 22.33 -7.01 3.05
C PRO A 650 20.89 -7.46 2.82
N LEU A 651 20.63 -8.31 1.82
CA LEU A 651 19.28 -8.69 1.39
C LEU A 651 18.43 -9.38 2.48
N TRP A 652 19.03 -9.97 3.52
CA TRP A 652 18.23 -10.50 4.65
C TRP A 652 17.47 -9.39 5.40
N THR A 653 17.92 -8.13 5.29
CA THR A 653 17.22 -6.97 5.88
C THR A 653 16.10 -6.41 5.00
N LEU A 654 15.97 -6.87 3.74
CA LEU A 654 14.97 -6.39 2.78
C LEU A 654 13.51 -6.64 3.23
N PRO A 655 13.12 -7.77 3.83
CA PRO A 655 11.76 -7.97 4.33
C PRO A 655 11.39 -6.95 5.42
N LEU A 656 12.33 -6.67 6.34
CA LEU A 656 12.17 -5.64 7.38
C LEU A 656 12.12 -4.22 6.79
N GLN A 657 12.79 -3.99 5.66
CA GLN A 657 12.76 -2.72 4.94
C GLN A 657 11.33 -2.37 4.46
N GLN A 658 10.53 -3.39 4.13
CA GLN A 658 9.13 -3.22 3.69
C GLN A 658 8.16 -2.83 4.82
N LEU A 659 8.59 -2.93 6.10
CA LEU A 659 7.73 -2.73 7.28
C LEU A 659 8.07 -1.47 8.11
N VAL A 660 9.22 -0.85 7.85
CA VAL A 660 9.66 0.38 8.56
C VAL A 660 10.20 1.42 7.57
N TYR A 661 11.11 1.03 6.69
CA TYR A 661 11.82 1.97 5.82
C TYR A 661 10.94 2.48 4.68
N ARG A 662 10.13 1.61 4.07
CA ARG A 662 9.14 1.99 3.04
C ARG A 662 8.16 3.04 3.56
N GLN A 663 7.70 2.86 4.80
CA GLN A 663 6.76 3.72 5.50
C GLN A 663 7.38 5.09 5.78
N LEU A 664 8.64 5.10 6.25
CA LEU A 664 9.43 6.32 6.37
C LEU A 664 9.52 7.08 5.03
N MET A 665 9.80 6.37 3.93
CA MET A 665 9.94 6.99 2.61
C MET A 665 8.63 7.57 2.06
N TYR A 666 7.50 6.84 2.11
CA TYR A 666 6.24 7.41 1.58
C TYR A 666 5.76 8.60 2.42
N LEU A 667 5.97 8.61 3.74
CA LEU A 667 5.61 9.76 4.58
C LEU A 667 6.45 11.01 4.23
N ILE A 668 7.72 10.82 3.88
CA ILE A 668 8.60 11.89 3.39
C ILE A 668 8.14 12.41 2.02
N VAL A 669 7.67 11.54 1.12
CA VAL A 669 7.09 11.95 -0.17
C VAL A 669 5.79 12.73 0.03
N ILE A 670 4.90 12.27 0.92
CA ILE A 670 3.66 12.98 1.29
C ILE A 670 4.00 14.37 1.84
N GLN A 671 4.95 14.48 2.80
CA GLN A 671 5.35 15.78 3.33
C GLN A 671 5.93 16.67 2.21
N SER A 672 6.81 16.13 1.35
CA SER A 672 7.43 16.88 0.25
C SER A 672 6.39 17.43 -0.73
N LEU A 673 5.40 16.61 -1.10
CA LEU A 673 4.32 17.01 -2.00
C LEU A 673 3.41 18.08 -1.36
N VAL A 674 3.02 17.92 -0.10
CA VAL A 674 2.23 18.93 0.62
C VAL A 674 2.99 20.27 0.70
N THR A 675 4.29 20.24 1.02
CA THR A 675 5.15 21.45 1.02
C THR A 675 5.24 22.08 -0.37
N ALA A 676 5.34 21.27 -1.44
CA ALA A 676 5.40 21.75 -2.83
C ALA A 676 4.08 22.39 -3.29
N VAL A 677 2.94 21.77 -2.98
CA VAL A 677 1.60 22.31 -3.29
C VAL A 677 1.30 23.59 -2.50
N LEU A 678 1.78 23.68 -1.26
CA LEU A 678 1.68 24.91 -0.44
C LEU A 678 2.74 25.98 -0.77
N GLY A 679 3.69 25.70 -1.67
CA GLY A 679 4.72 26.64 -2.13
C GLY A 679 5.68 27.14 -1.03
N SER A 680 5.81 26.43 0.09
CA SER A 680 6.49 26.97 1.28
C SER A 680 8.02 26.88 1.20
N ARG A 681 8.68 28.05 1.20
CA ARG A 681 10.15 28.14 1.17
C ARG A 681 10.76 27.63 2.48
N MET A 682 11.53 26.55 2.40
CA MET A 682 12.27 26.00 3.53
C MET A 682 13.67 26.59 3.69
N ARG A 683 14.19 26.56 4.91
CA ARG A 683 15.60 26.85 5.22
C ARG A 683 16.45 25.58 5.14
N TRP A 684 17.73 25.76 4.80
CA TRP A 684 18.73 24.69 4.81
C TRP A 684 18.84 24.01 6.18
N GLN A 685 19.16 22.70 6.21
CA GLN A 685 19.22 21.91 7.43
C GLN A 685 20.54 21.12 7.52
N THR A 686 21.32 21.39 8.56
CA THR A 686 22.63 20.76 8.79
C THR A 686 22.49 19.33 9.30
N ILE A 687 23.36 18.43 8.83
CA ILE A 687 23.51 17.05 9.32
C ILE A 687 24.74 17.01 10.23
N GLN A 688 24.66 16.29 11.35
CA GLN A 688 25.83 16.00 12.20
C GLN A 688 26.57 14.79 11.64
N ARG A 689 27.86 14.93 11.39
CA ARG A 689 28.75 13.84 10.95
C ARG A 689 29.10 12.92 12.13
N ALA A 690 29.28 11.63 11.87
CA ALA A 690 29.72 10.61 12.83
C ALA A 690 31.25 10.40 12.80
N GLY A 691 31.92 10.73 11.69
CA GLY A 691 33.38 10.67 11.58
C GLY A 691 33.94 9.30 11.19
N THR A 692 33.18 8.55 10.38
CA THR A 692 33.44 7.15 10.00
C THR A 692 34.87 6.86 9.51
N PHE A 693 35.52 7.84 8.88
CA PHE A 693 36.87 7.69 8.31
C PHE A 693 38.02 7.96 9.30
N ASN A 694 37.73 8.40 10.53
CA ASN A 694 38.73 8.78 11.53
C ASN A 694 38.91 7.76 12.67
N GLU A 695 38.16 6.65 12.69
CA GLU A 695 38.40 5.58 13.68
C GLU A 695 39.81 4.98 13.47
N PRO A 696 40.63 4.79 14.53
CA PRO A 696 41.89 4.05 14.40
C PRO A 696 41.62 2.61 13.93
N GLY A 697 42.00 2.30 12.68
CA GLY A 697 41.64 1.05 12.02
C GLY A 697 40.41 1.14 11.10
N ALA A 698 39.95 2.35 10.73
CA ALA A 698 38.94 2.59 9.70
C ALA A 698 39.42 2.10 8.32
N VAL A 699 39.21 0.82 8.03
CA VAL A 699 39.40 0.26 6.69
C VAL A 699 38.34 0.83 5.76
N VAL A 700 38.66 1.92 5.07
CA VAL A 700 38.01 2.27 3.78
C VAL A 700 38.00 1.00 2.95
N PRO A 701 36.86 0.55 2.38
CA PRO A 701 36.82 -0.68 1.60
C PRO A 701 37.62 -0.54 0.28
N MET A 702 38.92 -0.78 0.42
CA MET A 702 39.85 -1.11 -0.64
C MET A 702 39.32 -2.37 -1.31
N VAL A 703 38.54 -2.18 -2.37
CA VAL A 703 38.27 -3.24 -3.33
C VAL A 703 39.63 -3.58 -3.91
N VAL A 704 40.20 -4.71 -3.46
CA VAL A 704 41.42 -5.25 -4.03
C VAL A 704 41.13 -5.50 -5.50
N THR A 705 41.60 -4.60 -6.36
CA THR A 705 41.59 -4.79 -7.79
C THR A 705 42.47 -5.98 -8.10
N ASP A 706 42.02 -6.83 -9.03
CA ASP A 706 42.70 -8.06 -9.40
C ASP A 706 43.93 -7.78 -10.30
N THR A 707 44.86 -6.99 -9.77
CA THR A 707 46.23 -6.91 -10.24
C THR A 707 46.94 -8.14 -9.67
N GLY A 708 47.33 -9.07 -10.55
CA GLY A 708 48.01 -10.30 -10.17
C GLY A 708 49.23 -10.06 -9.28
N PRO A 709 49.62 -11.05 -8.45
CA PRO A 709 50.55 -10.86 -7.34
C PRO A 709 51.85 -10.21 -7.80
N ILE A 710 52.17 -9.07 -7.17
CA ILE A 710 53.41 -8.32 -7.40
C ILE A 710 54.60 -9.28 -7.31
N ALA A 711 55.40 -9.35 -8.37
CA ALA A 711 56.53 -10.27 -8.45
C ALA A 711 57.59 -9.91 -7.40
N VAL A 712 57.60 -10.64 -6.30
CA VAL A 712 58.63 -10.52 -5.26
C VAL A 712 60.00 -10.88 -5.88
N PRO A 713 61.06 -10.08 -5.69
CA PRO A 713 62.40 -10.40 -6.18
C PRO A 713 62.86 -11.81 -5.79
N ALA A 714 63.59 -12.46 -6.70
CA ALA A 714 63.88 -13.89 -6.63
C ALA A 714 64.65 -14.33 -5.36
N GLU A 715 65.33 -13.39 -4.71
CA GLU A 715 66.08 -13.57 -3.46
C GLU A 715 65.23 -13.90 -2.21
N PHE A 716 63.89 -13.85 -2.30
CA PHE A 716 62.99 -14.30 -1.22
C PHE A 716 62.28 -15.64 -1.46
N ARG A 717 62.55 -16.36 -2.58
CA ARG A 717 62.03 -17.73 -2.78
C ARG A 717 62.87 -18.76 -2.00
N LYS A 718 62.45 -19.10 -0.79
CA LYS A 718 62.96 -20.29 -0.08
C LYS A 718 62.43 -21.61 -0.71
N PRO A 719 63.22 -22.69 -0.71
CA PRO A 719 62.89 -23.93 -1.44
C PRO A 719 61.92 -24.85 -0.68
N LYS A 720 61.18 -25.68 -1.42
CA LYS A 720 60.58 -26.92 -0.90
C LYS A 720 61.67 -27.95 -0.63
N LYS A 721 61.62 -28.64 0.53
CA LYS A 721 61.78 -30.11 0.58
C LYS A 721 61.32 -30.72 1.91
N ASP A 722 61.10 -32.02 1.83
CA ASP A 722 60.59 -32.93 2.87
C ASP A 722 61.70 -33.50 3.78
N SER A 723 61.28 -34.34 4.73
CA SER A 723 62.07 -35.33 5.49
C SER A 723 63.14 -34.86 6.49
N ASP A 724 62.83 -35.09 7.76
CA ASP A 724 63.62 -35.82 8.77
C ASP A 724 64.96 -35.28 9.37
N THR A 725 64.83 -34.96 10.66
CA THR A 725 65.76 -35.25 11.79
C THR A 725 66.99 -34.37 12.11
N VAL A 726 66.88 -33.65 13.26
CA VAL A 726 67.80 -33.62 14.46
C VAL A 726 69.31 -33.29 14.22
N GLU A 727 69.98 -32.30 14.86
CA GLU A 727 70.15 -32.05 16.31
C GLU A 727 70.13 -30.55 16.77
N VAL A 728 69.38 -30.31 17.86
CA VAL A 728 69.74 -29.64 19.14
C VAL A 728 70.77 -28.48 19.17
N LYS A 729 70.29 -27.28 19.55
CA LYS A 729 70.74 -26.59 20.80
C LYS A 729 69.67 -25.63 21.36
N VAL A 730 69.67 -25.46 22.69
CA VAL A 730 68.50 -24.98 23.46
C VAL A 730 68.69 -23.58 24.04
N ALA A 731 67.66 -22.73 23.92
CA ALA A 731 67.31 -21.68 24.89
C ALA A 731 65.84 -21.22 24.74
N GLY A 732 65.07 -21.19 25.83
CA GLY A 732 63.94 -20.25 26.00
C GLY A 732 62.55 -20.61 25.45
N THR A 733 61.95 -21.71 25.93
CA THR A 733 60.49 -21.95 26.21
C THR A 733 59.39 -21.50 25.19
N PRO A 734 58.47 -22.40 24.77
CA PRO A 734 57.65 -22.19 23.56
C PRO A 734 56.24 -21.61 23.76
N VAL A 735 55.65 -21.13 22.65
CA VAL A 735 54.19 -21.04 22.44
C VAL A 735 53.70 -22.37 21.83
N ALA A 736 52.57 -22.90 22.32
CA ALA A 736 52.03 -24.18 21.85
C ALA A 736 51.30 -24.05 20.49
N PRO A 737 51.35 -25.06 19.60
CA PRO A 737 50.55 -25.12 18.38
C PRO A 737 49.08 -25.44 18.68
N VAL A 738 48.20 -25.12 17.73
CA VAL A 738 46.76 -25.37 17.82
C VAL A 738 46.42 -26.75 17.23
N GLU A 739 45.75 -27.59 18.02
CA GLU A 739 45.16 -28.86 17.56
C GLU A 739 43.74 -28.66 17.00
N PRO A 740 43.27 -29.49 16.06
CA PRO A 740 41.92 -29.42 15.53
C PRO A 740 40.87 -29.90 16.55
N LEU A 741 39.84 -29.09 16.81
CA LEU A 741 38.79 -29.40 17.77
C LEU A 741 37.83 -30.50 17.25
N THR A 742 37.71 -31.58 18.01
CA THR A 742 36.64 -32.58 17.89
C THR A 742 35.37 -32.12 18.61
N ALA A 743 34.22 -32.72 18.25
CA ALA A 743 32.89 -32.24 18.64
C ALA A 743 32.60 -32.27 20.16
N GLU A 744 33.31 -33.10 20.93
CA GLU A 744 33.00 -33.38 22.33
C GLU A 744 33.31 -32.20 23.27
N ARG A 745 34.26 -31.31 22.90
CA ARG A 745 34.60 -30.12 23.71
C ARG A 745 33.62 -28.95 23.58
N PHE A 746 32.58 -29.05 22.75
CA PHE A 746 31.57 -27.99 22.62
C PHE A 746 30.56 -27.98 23.79
N ILE A 747 30.47 -29.08 24.55
CA ILE A 747 29.45 -29.26 25.60
C ILE A 747 29.92 -28.76 26.98
N GLU A 748 31.23 -28.80 27.30
CA GLU A 748 31.78 -28.24 28.55
C GLU A 748 31.64 -26.70 28.65
N ALA A 749 31.47 -26.00 27.51
CA ALA A 749 31.43 -24.54 27.46
C ALA A 749 30.07 -23.92 27.89
N ALA A 750 29.05 -24.74 28.15
CA ALA A 750 27.67 -24.30 28.40
C ALA A 750 27.21 -24.55 29.87
N GLY A 751 28.12 -24.39 30.84
CA GLY A 751 27.87 -24.68 32.25
C GLY A 751 26.72 -23.86 32.88
N PHE A 752 25.68 -24.57 33.33
CA PHE A 752 24.61 -24.08 34.20
C PHE A 752 24.49 -24.98 35.44
N ALA A 753 24.01 -24.41 36.55
CA ALA A 753 24.13 -24.89 37.94
C ALA A 753 25.60 -24.91 38.45
N ASP A 754 25.88 -24.60 39.73
CA ASP A 754 25.01 -24.50 40.90
C ASP A 754 25.31 -23.25 41.79
N ALA A 755 24.48 -22.97 42.79
CA ALA A 755 24.61 -21.77 43.66
C ALA A 755 24.99 -22.10 45.13
N PRO A 756 25.68 -21.19 45.85
CA PRO A 756 25.10 -20.74 47.13
C PRO A 756 25.43 -19.30 47.62
N GLN A 757 24.39 -18.65 48.19
CA GLN A 757 24.40 -17.64 49.28
C GLN A 757 25.04 -16.24 49.10
N ARG A 758 24.56 -15.29 49.92
CA ARG A 758 24.93 -13.85 49.97
C ARG A 758 25.88 -13.54 51.14
N PRO A 759 26.63 -12.42 51.03
CA PRO A 759 26.63 -11.40 52.09
C PRO A 759 26.16 -10.00 51.59
N GLU A 760 26.26 -8.99 52.46
CA GLU A 760 25.58 -7.68 52.35
C GLU A 760 26.35 -6.58 51.59
N PRO A 761 25.67 -5.51 51.12
CA PRO A 761 26.30 -4.39 50.41
C PRO A 761 26.92 -3.33 51.34
N VAL A 762 27.96 -2.66 50.85
CA VAL A 762 28.56 -1.45 51.45
C VAL A 762 28.69 -0.36 50.37
N GLU A 763 28.59 0.90 50.77
CA GLU A 763 28.45 2.07 49.89
C GLU A 763 29.71 2.38 49.04
N PRO A 764 29.54 2.92 47.81
CA PRO A 764 30.61 3.57 47.07
C PRO A 764 30.70 5.06 47.42
N ALA A 765 31.89 5.51 47.85
CA ALA A 765 32.18 6.93 48.07
C ALA A 765 32.48 7.68 46.76
N GLU A 766 32.45 9.01 46.83
CA GLU A 766 32.56 9.93 45.70
C GLU A 766 33.92 9.90 44.97
N HIS A 767 33.92 10.24 43.68
CA HIS A 767 34.97 11.10 43.11
C HIS A 767 34.42 11.95 41.95
N THR A 768 34.77 13.23 41.94
CA THR A 768 34.17 14.28 41.10
C THR A 768 35.08 14.73 39.94
N LEU A 769 34.46 15.21 38.86
CA LEU A 769 35.09 16.02 37.81
C LEU A 769 34.16 17.21 37.43
N PRO A 770 34.71 18.32 36.91
CA PRO A 770 34.13 19.65 37.14
C PRO A 770 33.08 20.13 36.12
N VAL A 771 32.26 21.09 36.58
CA VAL A 771 31.21 21.79 35.82
C VAL A 771 31.65 23.25 35.55
N PRO A 772 31.44 23.82 34.35
CA PRO A 772 31.65 25.24 34.09
C PRO A 772 30.52 26.10 34.69
N ALA A 773 30.86 27.27 35.24
CA ALA A 773 29.95 28.12 36.01
C ALA A 773 28.77 28.73 35.20
N PRO A 774 27.61 29.00 35.85
CA PRO A 774 26.48 29.67 35.23
C PRO A 774 26.72 31.18 35.04
N ARG A 775 25.78 31.86 34.37
CA ARG A 775 25.60 33.32 34.43
C ARG A 775 24.36 33.63 35.25
N ASP A 776 24.45 34.67 36.08
CA ASP A 776 23.37 35.13 36.96
C ASP A 776 22.20 35.74 36.18
N GLY A 777 20.98 35.62 36.72
CA GLY A 777 19.76 36.17 36.13
C GLY A 777 18.46 35.64 36.76
N ASP A 778 18.04 36.28 37.85
CA ASP A 778 16.72 36.27 38.49
C ASP A 778 16.16 35.01 39.21
N ASP A 779 15.63 35.28 40.40
CA ASP A 779 14.86 34.46 41.35
C ASP A 779 14.08 35.45 42.26
N PRO A 780 12.93 35.14 42.91
CA PRO A 780 12.08 33.95 42.86
C PRO A 780 10.61 34.22 42.43
N THR A 781 9.79 33.16 42.51
CA THR A 781 8.32 33.12 42.74
C THR A 781 7.36 32.86 41.56
N ARG A 782 7.08 31.57 41.29
CA ARG A 782 5.78 30.94 41.67
C ARG A 782 5.65 29.42 41.42
N THR A 783 5.12 28.74 42.44
CA THR A 783 4.26 27.53 42.38
C THR A 783 4.79 26.20 41.80
N LEU A 784 5.46 25.44 42.68
CA LEU A 784 5.20 24.03 43.07
C LEU A 784 4.29 23.08 42.21
N LEU A 785 4.80 21.84 42.08
CA LEU A 785 4.13 20.51 42.14
C LEU A 785 3.40 19.90 40.92
N ASP A 786 4.06 18.87 40.35
CA ASP A 786 3.66 17.46 40.22
C ASP A 786 2.40 16.98 39.45
N ALA A 787 2.71 16.26 38.36
CA ALA A 787 2.54 14.79 38.21
C ALA A 787 1.16 14.09 38.30
N THR A 788 0.84 13.41 37.18
CA THR A 788 0.24 12.06 37.05
C THR A 788 -1.19 11.71 37.49
N SER A 789 -1.81 10.88 36.63
CA SER A 789 -2.87 9.87 36.90
C SER A 789 -4.29 10.30 37.32
N LEU A 790 -5.20 10.19 36.33
CA LEU A 790 -6.39 9.32 36.30
C LEU A 790 -7.21 9.10 37.60
N LEU A 791 -8.49 9.47 37.52
CA LEU A 791 -9.59 9.20 38.45
C LEU A 791 -10.91 9.15 37.64
N PRO A 792 -12.06 8.72 38.20
CA PRO A 792 -12.26 7.74 39.29
C PRO A 792 -13.38 6.71 38.98
N LEU A 793 -13.45 5.64 39.78
CA LEU A 793 -14.74 5.10 40.24
C LEU A 793 -14.66 4.75 41.74
N ARG A 794 -15.77 4.95 42.45
CA ARG A 794 -15.95 4.65 43.89
C ARG A 794 -17.16 3.75 44.06
N ASN A 795 -17.12 2.86 45.05
CA ASN A 795 -18.31 2.27 45.67
C ASN A 795 -18.11 2.26 47.20
N PRO A 796 -19.16 2.39 48.05
CA PRO A 796 -18.98 2.71 49.47
C PRO A 796 -19.10 1.52 50.43
N ARG A 797 -18.36 1.63 51.55
CA ARG A 797 -18.64 1.17 52.93
C ARG A 797 -19.66 0.03 53.14
N SER A 798 -19.22 -1.03 53.84
CA SER A 798 -19.66 -1.32 55.22
C SER A 798 -18.70 -2.27 55.94
N SER A 799 -18.85 -2.42 57.26
CA SER A 799 -17.96 -3.17 58.15
C SER A 799 -18.73 -4.16 59.02
N ALA A 800 -18.19 -5.36 59.26
CA ALA A 800 -18.35 -6.11 60.52
C ALA A 800 -17.35 -7.28 60.58
N SER A 801 -17.08 -7.76 61.79
CA SER A 801 -16.38 -9.02 62.05
C SER A 801 -17.35 -10.20 62.10
N ASP A 802 -16.84 -11.42 61.93
CA ASP A 802 -16.72 -12.36 63.06
C ASP A 802 -15.88 -13.60 62.66
N THR A 803 -15.48 -14.41 63.65
CA THR A 803 -14.61 -15.59 63.49
C THR A 803 -15.17 -16.73 64.35
N PRO A 804 -15.00 -18.01 63.97
CA PRO A 804 -13.99 -18.80 64.70
C PRO A 804 -13.30 -19.94 63.91
N VAL A 805 -11.96 -19.95 63.95
CA VAL A 805 -11.11 -20.99 64.58
C VAL A 805 -11.46 -22.50 64.36
N LEU A 806 -10.56 -23.20 63.62
CA LEU A 806 -10.12 -24.63 63.70
C LEU A 806 -11.16 -25.79 63.76
N ALA A 807 -10.92 -27.01 63.24
CA ALA A 807 -9.64 -27.76 63.19
C ALA A 807 -9.60 -28.93 62.15
N THR A 808 -8.37 -29.38 61.81
CA THR A 808 -7.93 -30.77 61.47
C THR A 808 -8.76 -31.60 60.45
N SER A 809 -8.22 -32.08 59.31
CA SER A 809 -7.20 -33.15 59.19
C SER A 809 -7.20 -33.78 57.77
N VAL A 810 -6.05 -34.32 57.32
CA VAL A 810 -5.89 -35.51 56.41
C VAL A 810 -6.43 -35.38 54.95
N ASP A 811 -5.71 -35.74 53.87
CA ASP A 811 -4.41 -36.43 53.73
C ASP A 811 -3.58 -35.95 52.52
N LEU A 812 -2.26 -36.16 52.56
CA LEU A 812 -1.35 -36.03 51.40
C LEU A 812 -0.14 -36.97 51.56
N PRO A 813 0.01 -38.03 50.75
CA PRO A 813 1.22 -38.84 50.71
C PRO A 813 2.30 -38.19 49.81
N GLY A 814 3.49 -37.99 50.36
CA GLY A 814 4.70 -37.65 49.59
C GLY A 814 5.36 -38.89 48.96
N PRO A 815 6.37 -38.71 48.08
CA PRO A 815 7.00 -39.80 47.35
C PRO A 815 8.13 -40.49 48.14
N ALA A 816 8.26 -41.81 48.00
CA ALA A 816 9.47 -42.56 48.39
C ALA A 816 9.62 -43.89 47.61
N GLU A 817 10.66 -43.93 46.76
CA GLU A 817 11.53 -45.08 46.43
C GLU A 817 10.98 -46.37 45.76
N THR A 818 11.90 -47.11 45.13
CA THR A 818 11.67 -48.25 44.22
C THR A 818 11.86 -49.61 44.90
N PRO A 819 11.52 -50.70 44.19
CA PRO A 819 12.61 -51.62 43.79
C PRO A 819 12.50 -52.11 42.32
N ASP A 820 13.50 -52.89 41.92
CA ASP A 820 13.82 -53.29 40.53
C ASP A 820 12.96 -54.43 39.90
N ASP A 821 13.37 -54.75 38.66
CA ASP A 821 13.25 -56.01 37.90
C ASP A 821 12.20 -56.18 36.78
N ALA A 822 12.62 -57.00 35.79
CA ALA A 822 11.87 -57.59 34.68
C ALA A 822 11.43 -56.67 33.50
N ALA A 823 12.39 -56.10 32.78
CA ALA A 823 12.22 -55.70 31.37
C ALA A 823 12.83 -56.73 30.39
N PRO A 824 12.08 -57.30 29.43
CA PRO A 824 12.64 -58.07 28.33
C PRO A 824 12.94 -57.14 27.13
N THR A 825 14.22 -56.95 26.82
CA THR A 825 14.64 -56.36 25.54
C THR A 825 14.27 -57.32 24.39
N PHE A 826 13.90 -56.75 23.24
CA PHE A 826 13.96 -57.47 21.97
C PHE A 826 14.90 -56.74 21.01
N THR A 827 15.79 -57.50 20.40
CA THR A 827 16.92 -57.01 19.61
C THR A 827 16.65 -57.02 18.11
N VAL A 828 17.42 -56.24 17.36
CA VAL A 828 17.65 -56.45 15.93
C VAL A 828 19.09 -56.92 15.76
N THR A 829 19.22 -58.14 15.25
CA THR A 829 20.45 -58.89 14.94
C THR A 829 20.92 -58.56 13.50
N ASP A 830 22.14 -58.86 13.02
CA ASP A 830 23.45 -59.09 13.67
C ASP A 830 24.56 -59.03 12.58
N ALA A 831 25.70 -58.40 12.89
CA ALA A 831 27.05 -58.86 12.50
C ALA A 831 27.40 -59.01 10.97
N PRO A 832 28.59 -59.54 10.57
CA PRO A 832 29.85 -58.77 10.64
C PRO A 832 30.85 -58.89 9.45
N TYR A 833 31.85 -57.99 9.45
CA TYR A 833 33.28 -58.17 9.06
C TYR A 833 33.75 -58.49 7.61
N VAL A 834 34.48 -57.51 7.03
CA VAL A 834 35.88 -57.55 6.50
C VAL A 834 36.44 -58.85 5.87
N THR A 835 36.88 -58.79 4.59
CA THR A 835 38.31 -58.90 4.15
C THR A 835 38.53 -58.65 2.65
N ASP A 836 39.74 -58.17 2.33
CA ASP A 836 40.56 -58.35 1.10
C ASP A 836 40.18 -57.75 -0.27
N THR A 837 41.03 -56.79 -0.66
CA THR A 837 41.89 -56.73 -1.87
C THR A 837 41.45 -57.41 -3.18
N ASP A 838 41.57 -56.64 -4.28
CA ASP A 838 42.62 -56.95 -5.27
C ASP A 838 43.15 -55.65 -5.92
N ASP A 839 44.37 -55.70 -6.46
CA ASP A 839 45.10 -54.54 -7.00
C ASP A 839 44.77 -54.23 -8.46
N THR A 840 44.93 -52.97 -8.88
CA THR A 840 45.63 -52.69 -10.15
C THR A 840 46.31 -51.32 -10.16
N HIS A 841 47.63 -51.33 -10.34
CA HIS A 841 48.48 -50.16 -10.50
C HIS A 841 48.51 -49.62 -11.94
N ALA A 842 49.10 -48.43 -12.06
CA ALA A 842 49.89 -47.91 -13.19
C ALA A 842 49.22 -46.98 -14.22
N ASP A 843 50.06 -46.07 -14.71
CA ASP A 843 50.04 -45.29 -15.97
C ASP A 843 48.73 -44.52 -16.32
N GLY A 844 48.68 -43.19 -16.37
CA GLY A 844 49.75 -42.19 -16.26
C GLY A 844 50.34 -41.80 -17.62
N PHE A 845 49.73 -40.81 -18.30
CA PHE A 845 50.34 -40.09 -19.43
C PHE A 845 49.73 -38.68 -19.57
N ASP A 846 50.59 -37.67 -19.75
CA ASP A 846 50.19 -36.38 -20.32
C ASP A 846 49.91 -36.54 -21.83
N VAL A 847 48.90 -35.84 -22.33
CA VAL A 847 48.79 -35.47 -23.76
C VAL A 847 48.33 -34.02 -23.83
N ASP A 848 49.07 -33.22 -24.61
CA ASP A 848 48.86 -31.78 -24.76
C ASP A 848 47.84 -31.48 -25.89
N VAL A 849 47.42 -30.21 -25.97
CA VAL A 849 46.57 -29.54 -27.02
C VAL A 849 46.18 -30.33 -28.30
N ASP A 850 44.88 -30.30 -28.68
CA ASP A 850 44.40 -29.33 -29.68
C ASP A 850 42.86 -29.35 -30.00
N GLU A 851 42.36 -28.18 -30.41
CA GLU A 851 41.17 -27.90 -31.26
C GLU A 851 39.70 -28.19 -30.74
N PRO A 852 38.66 -27.53 -31.34
CA PRO A 852 37.62 -26.90 -30.52
C PRO A 852 36.16 -27.40 -30.67
N VAL A 853 35.32 -27.04 -29.69
CA VAL A 853 33.86 -27.29 -29.70
C VAL A 853 33.07 -26.11 -30.29
N ALA A 854 32.43 -26.39 -31.43
CA ALA A 854 31.28 -25.74 -32.09
C ALA A 854 30.81 -24.32 -31.65
N ARG A 855 30.76 -23.39 -32.63
CA ARG A 855 30.00 -22.13 -32.53
C ARG A 855 28.49 -22.35 -32.74
N PRO A 856 27.61 -21.47 -32.21
CA PRO A 856 26.18 -21.51 -32.50
C PRO A 856 25.83 -20.97 -33.90
N TRP A 857 24.77 -21.56 -34.48
CA TRP A 857 24.28 -21.54 -35.86
C TRP A 857 23.81 -20.20 -36.48
N TRP A 858 24.27 -19.04 -35.99
CA TRP A 858 23.82 -17.71 -36.47
C TRP A 858 24.95 -16.76 -36.89
N GLU A 859 26.18 -17.26 -36.98
CA GLU A 859 27.30 -16.63 -37.70
C GLU A 859 27.57 -17.38 -39.01
N ASP A 860 26.81 -17.09 -40.09
CA ASP A 860 27.17 -17.50 -41.47
C ASP A 860 26.32 -16.76 -42.53
N VAL A 861 26.82 -15.62 -43.01
CA VAL A 861 26.48 -15.02 -44.33
C VAL A 861 27.79 -14.43 -44.88
N PRO A 862 28.23 -14.76 -46.11
CA PRO A 862 29.55 -14.33 -46.59
C PRO A 862 29.61 -12.85 -46.99
N GLU A 863 30.73 -12.20 -46.66
CA GLU A 863 31.20 -11.00 -47.37
C GLU A 863 32.20 -11.46 -48.47
N ASP A 864 32.07 -10.91 -49.68
CA ASP A 864 33.05 -11.05 -50.77
C ASP A 864 33.27 -9.66 -51.41
N PRO A 865 34.51 -9.20 -51.71
CA PRO A 865 34.79 -7.76 -51.79
C PRO A 865 34.95 -7.21 -53.21
N ALA A 866 34.07 -6.27 -53.61
CA ALA A 866 34.33 -5.36 -54.72
C ALA A 866 33.53 -4.03 -54.62
N ASP A 867 34.26 -2.91 -54.71
CA ASP A 867 33.82 -1.51 -54.92
C ASP A 867 32.84 -0.82 -53.94
N PRO A 868 32.89 0.53 -53.81
CA PRO A 868 32.25 1.24 -52.70
C PRO A 868 30.81 1.74 -53.01
N PRO A 869 29.86 1.62 -52.07
CA PRO A 869 28.55 2.26 -52.18
C PRO A 869 28.64 3.78 -51.88
N ALA A 870 27.85 4.56 -52.59
CA ALA A 870 27.77 6.02 -52.44
C ALA A 870 26.93 6.47 -51.22
N GLU A 871 26.98 7.76 -50.91
CA GLU A 871 26.27 8.39 -49.79
C GLU A 871 24.73 8.27 -49.93
N PRO A 872 24.00 7.87 -48.88
CA PRO A 872 22.54 7.84 -48.89
C PRO A 872 21.94 9.25 -48.72
N ARG A 873 21.15 9.68 -49.71
CA ARG A 873 20.38 10.94 -49.63
C ARG A 873 19.22 10.86 -48.60
N PRO A 874 18.74 12.01 -48.08
CA PRO A 874 17.49 12.07 -47.32
C PRO A 874 16.26 11.67 -48.15
N TRP A 875 15.17 11.32 -47.46
CA TRP A 875 13.97 10.67 -48.01
C TRP A 875 12.88 11.66 -48.46
N TRP A 876 13.24 12.86 -48.92
CA TRP A 876 12.29 13.87 -49.41
C TRP A 876 12.77 14.55 -50.70
N GLU A 877 12.56 13.90 -51.84
CA GLU A 877 12.59 14.50 -53.18
C GLU A 877 11.79 13.57 -54.10
N ASP A 878 10.73 14.07 -54.72
CA ASP A 878 9.80 13.31 -55.56
C ASP A 878 10.23 13.31 -57.05
N ASP A 879 9.79 12.31 -57.83
CA ASP A 879 10.02 12.24 -59.27
C ASP A 879 9.05 13.14 -60.08
N ASP A 880 9.62 13.97 -60.96
CA ASP A 880 8.94 14.77 -62.00
C ASP A 880 9.00 14.04 -63.37
N PRO A 881 8.23 14.41 -64.42
CA PRO A 881 8.83 15.32 -65.43
C PRO A 881 7.88 16.17 -66.33
N ALA A 882 8.06 17.50 -66.31
CA ALA A 882 8.28 18.39 -67.48
C ALA A 882 7.22 18.54 -68.62
N PRO A 883 7.33 19.53 -69.57
CA PRO A 883 8.20 20.72 -69.65
C PRO A 883 7.50 22.10 -69.91
N ASP A 884 8.33 23.16 -69.86
CA ASP A 884 8.18 24.60 -70.22
C ASP A 884 7.58 24.93 -71.64
N PRO A 885 7.27 26.21 -72.05
CA PRO A 885 7.81 27.51 -71.55
C PRO A 885 6.90 28.79 -71.47
N ASP A 886 7.17 29.63 -70.44
CA ASP A 886 7.30 31.12 -70.47
C ASP A 886 6.02 32.02 -70.78
N PRO A 887 6.06 33.39 -70.84
CA PRO A 887 5.43 34.19 -69.76
C PRO A 887 4.55 35.40 -70.18
N ALA A 888 3.78 35.99 -69.23
CA ALA A 888 3.35 37.41 -69.23
C ALA A 888 2.66 37.86 -67.91
N GLU A 889 3.16 38.98 -67.35
CA GLU A 889 2.47 40.25 -67.00
C GLU A 889 1.05 40.32 -66.37
N ASN A 890 0.94 41.20 -65.34
CA ASN A 890 -0.18 42.11 -65.04
C ASN A 890 -1.54 41.50 -64.56
N ASP A 891 -2.48 42.22 -63.91
CA ASP A 891 -2.48 43.58 -63.33
C ASP A 891 -3.43 43.73 -62.11
N GLU A 892 -3.62 44.98 -61.66
CA GLU A 892 -4.41 45.45 -60.51
C GLU A 892 -5.93 45.12 -60.48
N ALA A 893 -6.43 44.89 -59.25
CA ALA A 893 -7.62 45.49 -58.60
C ALA A 893 -9.08 45.37 -59.13
N ALA A 894 -10.01 45.57 -58.17
CA ALA A 894 -11.40 46.07 -58.31
C ALA A 894 -12.45 45.16 -59.01
N GLU A 895 -13.78 45.32 -58.83
CA GLU A 895 -14.62 45.88 -57.74
C GLU A 895 -16.07 45.29 -57.87
N SER A 896 -16.92 45.54 -56.87
CA SER A 896 -18.41 45.63 -56.92
C SER A 896 -19.28 44.71 -57.81
N ASP A 897 -20.11 43.90 -57.14
CA ASP A 897 -21.60 43.94 -57.15
C ASP A 897 -22.49 43.68 -58.40
N GLU A 898 -23.68 43.12 -58.07
CA GLU A 898 -25.03 43.28 -58.66
C GLU A 898 -25.61 42.38 -59.80
N GLU A 899 -26.86 41.94 -59.50
CA GLU A 899 -28.05 41.53 -60.29
C GLU A 899 -28.11 40.36 -61.31
N ALA A 900 -28.93 39.36 -60.93
CA ALA A 900 -30.14 38.79 -61.59
C ALA A 900 -30.17 38.23 -63.05
N GLU A 901 -30.84 37.07 -63.22
CA GLU A 901 -32.06 36.96 -64.08
C GLU A 901 -32.88 35.65 -63.88
N ASP A 902 -34.21 35.78 -64.05
CA ASP A 902 -35.31 34.85 -64.40
C ASP A 902 -35.26 33.31 -64.26
N THR A 903 -36.33 32.74 -63.67
CA THR A 903 -37.49 32.24 -64.48
C THR A 903 -38.72 31.86 -63.62
N ASP A 904 -39.94 31.99 -64.19
CA ASP A 904 -41.25 31.66 -63.59
C ASP A 904 -42.10 30.80 -64.54
N TRP A 905 -43.01 29.96 -63.99
CA TRP A 905 -44.41 29.80 -64.47
C TRP A 905 -45.24 28.84 -63.58
N SER A 906 -46.55 29.10 -63.47
CA SER A 906 -47.55 28.36 -62.66
C SER A 906 -48.36 27.35 -63.53
N PRO A 907 -49.56 26.79 -63.14
CA PRO A 907 -50.24 26.68 -61.83
C PRO A 907 -50.89 25.29 -61.51
N LEU A 908 -51.39 25.07 -60.27
CA LEU A 908 -52.74 24.49 -59.98
C LEU A 908 -53.06 24.42 -58.47
N THR A 909 -54.35 24.35 -58.11
CA THR A 909 -54.93 24.23 -56.75
C THR A 909 -56.20 23.34 -56.82
N PRO A 910 -56.99 23.06 -55.76
CA PRO A 910 -56.84 23.33 -54.30
C PRO A 910 -57.14 22.09 -53.39
N SER A 911 -56.96 22.22 -52.06
CA SER A 911 -57.98 21.80 -51.06
C SER A 911 -57.53 22.04 -49.60
N SER A 912 -58.50 22.17 -48.70
CA SER A 912 -58.35 22.06 -47.23
C SER A 912 -59.31 20.97 -46.74
N PRO A 913 -59.08 20.37 -45.55
CA PRO A 913 -59.81 20.87 -44.38
C PRO A 913 -59.02 20.87 -43.06
N ARG A 914 -59.70 21.28 -41.98
CA ARG A 914 -59.21 21.45 -40.60
C ARG A 914 -59.08 20.12 -39.84
N LEU A 915 -58.19 20.03 -38.84
CA LEU A 915 -58.47 19.78 -37.40
C LEU A 915 -57.29 19.11 -36.63
N SER A 916 -57.44 19.14 -35.30
CA SER A 916 -56.72 18.38 -34.24
C SER A 916 -55.22 18.61 -34.06
N ASP A 917 -54.94 19.25 -32.92
CA ASP A 917 -53.70 19.22 -32.14
C ASP A 917 -53.29 17.77 -31.77
N ALA A 918 -51.97 17.51 -31.65
CA ALA A 918 -51.39 16.53 -30.72
C ALA A 918 -49.85 16.47 -30.80
N THR A 919 -49.14 17.39 -30.12
CA THR A 919 -47.71 17.17 -29.82
C THR A 919 -47.62 16.29 -28.57
N MET A 920 -47.51 14.96 -28.75
CA MET A 920 -47.27 14.05 -27.63
C MET A 920 -45.82 14.16 -27.13
N ALA A 921 -45.61 14.99 -26.10
CA ALA A 921 -44.49 14.85 -25.18
C ALA A 921 -44.94 13.99 -23.98
N LEU A 922 -44.09 13.08 -23.51
CA LEU A 922 -44.37 12.24 -22.33
C LEU A 922 -44.10 13.02 -21.03
N PRO A 923 -44.88 12.80 -19.96
CA PRO A 923 -44.91 13.69 -18.81
C PRO A 923 -43.85 13.39 -17.74
N LEU A 924 -43.54 14.42 -16.94
CA LEU A 924 -42.97 14.29 -15.59
C LEU A 924 -44.07 14.60 -14.54
N PRO A 925 -43.91 14.19 -13.27
CA PRO A 925 -45.01 14.17 -12.30
C PRO A 925 -45.39 15.57 -11.78
N ASP A 926 -46.69 15.77 -11.54
CA ASP A 926 -47.26 16.99 -10.97
C ASP A 926 -47.47 16.86 -9.45
N PHE A 927 -47.44 17.98 -8.72
CA PHE A 927 -47.52 18.02 -7.25
C PHE A 927 -48.82 18.72 -6.79
N THR A 928 -49.92 17.96 -6.78
CA THR A 928 -51.22 18.40 -6.23
C THR A 928 -51.75 17.41 -5.20
N ARG A 929 -52.50 17.90 -4.20
CA ARG A 929 -53.21 17.10 -3.21
C ARG A 929 -54.71 17.30 -3.40
N THR A 930 -55.45 16.21 -3.61
CA THR A 930 -56.91 16.21 -3.70
C THR A 930 -57.50 15.75 -2.37
N GLU A 931 -58.47 16.49 -1.84
CA GLU A 931 -59.27 16.06 -0.68
C GLU A 931 -60.53 15.29 -1.12
N PRO A 932 -61.20 14.52 -0.22
CA PRO A 932 -62.23 13.55 -0.60
C PRO A 932 -63.51 14.09 -1.27
N ASP A 933 -63.70 15.41 -1.35
CA ASP A 933 -64.82 16.04 -2.06
C ASP A 933 -64.53 16.38 -3.54
N GLY A 934 -63.28 16.22 -3.99
CA GLY A 934 -62.88 16.41 -5.39
C GLY A 934 -62.46 17.84 -5.74
N SER A 935 -62.23 18.72 -4.77
CA SER A 935 -61.62 20.03 -4.98
C SER A 935 -60.08 19.99 -4.98
N THR A 936 -59.46 20.93 -5.71
CA THR A 936 -57.99 21.11 -5.80
C THR A 936 -57.64 22.59 -5.98
N GLU A 937 -56.76 23.12 -5.13
CA GLU A 937 -56.13 24.45 -5.30
C GLU A 937 -54.59 24.34 -5.18
N PRO A 938 -53.82 25.30 -5.73
CA PRO A 938 -52.35 25.27 -5.70
C PRO A 938 -51.78 25.67 -4.34
N LEU A 939 -50.58 25.18 -3.99
CA LEU A 939 -49.82 25.72 -2.86
C LEU A 939 -49.11 27.03 -3.25
N GLU A 940 -49.48 28.14 -2.61
CA GLU A 940 -48.60 29.32 -2.53
C GLU A 940 -47.52 29.13 -1.45
N LEU A 941 -46.33 29.65 -1.73
CA LEU A 941 -45.21 29.75 -0.76
C LEU A 941 -45.06 31.21 -0.33
N ALA A 942 -45.44 31.51 0.91
CA ALA A 942 -45.21 32.80 1.55
C ALA A 942 -44.02 32.74 2.51
N GLU A 943 -43.27 33.84 2.62
CA GLU A 943 -42.13 33.98 3.53
C GLU A 943 -42.59 34.20 4.98
N PRO A 944 -41.86 33.70 6.00
CA PRO A 944 -42.17 33.95 7.40
C PRO A 944 -41.60 35.29 7.88
N ASP A 945 -42.45 36.14 8.46
CA ASP A 945 -42.07 37.36 9.18
C ASP A 945 -42.52 37.25 10.66
N ASP A 946 -41.82 37.90 11.59
CA ASP A 946 -42.00 37.68 13.03
C ASP A 946 -43.24 38.40 13.61
N LYS A 947 -44.03 37.74 14.48
CA LYS A 947 -44.23 38.11 15.93
C LYS A 947 -45.50 37.56 16.63
N ALA A 948 -45.34 37.43 17.95
CA ALA A 948 -46.31 37.70 19.03
C ALA A 948 -47.52 36.75 19.30
N GLU A 949 -47.56 36.22 20.53
CA GLU A 949 -48.54 36.50 21.61
C GLU A 949 -50.07 36.54 21.27
N SER A 950 -50.99 36.00 22.08
CA SER A 950 -50.90 35.31 23.39
C SER A 950 -52.22 34.58 23.76
N ASP A 951 -52.30 34.04 25.00
CA ASP A 951 -53.50 33.83 25.84
C ASP A 951 -54.55 32.74 25.48
N ASP A 952 -54.53 31.61 26.21
CA ASP A 952 -55.25 31.45 27.51
C ASP A 952 -56.05 30.15 27.81
N THR A 953 -55.48 29.39 28.77
CA THR A 953 -56.06 28.85 30.04
C THR A 953 -57.09 27.70 30.16
N ALA A 954 -57.02 27.09 31.37
CA ALA A 954 -57.94 26.16 32.07
C ALA A 954 -58.06 24.71 31.56
N GLU A 955 -58.21 23.64 32.38
CA GLU A 955 -58.17 23.37 33.85
C GLU A 955 -58.08 21.82 33.99
N SER A 956 -57.67 21.12 35.06
CA SER A 956 -57.06 21.35 36.41
C SER A 956 -56.37 20.00 36.84
N ASP A 957 -55.69 19.75 37.97
CA ASP A 957 -55.30 20.49 39.19
C ASP A 957 -53.73 20.48 39.31
N ASP A 958 -52.94 20.21 40.37
CA ASP A 958 -53.09 19.81 41.79
C ASP A 958 -51.83 20.25 42.61
N SER A 959 -51.75 19.82 43.88
CA SER A 959 -50.91 20.22 45.03
C SER A 959 -49.64 19.34 45.27
N ASP A 960 -48.61 19.70 46.07
CA ASP A 960 -48.39 20.89 46.93
C ASP A 960 -46.88 21.20 47.29
N GLU A 961 -46.68 22.35 47.95
CA GLU A 961 -45.54 22.90 48.73
C GLU A 961 -44.17 23.20 48.04
N VAL A 962 -43.69 24.46 47.89
CA VAL A 962 -43.32 25.55 48.86
C VAL A 962 -41.92 25.34 49.49
N LEU A 963 -40.92 26.24 49.46
CA LEU A 963 -40.61 27.58 48.87
C LEU A 963 -39.06 27.62 48.62
N GLY A 964 -38.32 28.63 48.13
CA GLY A 964 -38.43 30.08 47.83
C GLY A 964 -36.97 30.65 47.73
N VAL A 965 -36.64 31.95 47.55
CA VAL A 965 -37.37 33.20 47.23
C VAL A 965 -36.33 34.34 46.93
N ALA A 966 -36.77 35.50 46.38
CA ALA A 966 -36.07 36.81 46.25
C ALA A 966 -35.14 37.14 45.04
N GLU A 967 -35.53 38.22 44.34
CA GLU A 967 -34.80 39.09 43.39
C GLU A 967 -34.08 40.27 44.16
N PRO A 968 -33.59 41.42 43.60
CA PRO A 968 -33.67 41.97 42.22
C PRO A 968 -32.49 42.81 41.64
N VAL A 969 -32.65 43.27 40.38
CA VAL A 969 -32.40 44.64 39.79
C VAL A 969 -31.09 45.39 40.14
N GLU A 970 -30.33 46.08 39.27
CA GLU A 970 -30.70 47.05 38.20
C GLU A 970 -29.61 47.16 37.08
N ALA A 971 -29.70 48.15 36.19
CA ALA A 971 -28.77 48.42 35.09
C ALA A 971 -28.25 49.87 35.08
N GLU A 972 -27.10 50.17 34.43
CA GLU A 972 -26.84 51.49 33.82
C GLU A 972 -25.62 51.55 32.84
N LYS A 973 -25.50 52.68 32.14
CA LYS A 973 -24.41 53.16 31.23
C LYS A 973 -23.91 54.52 31.80
N PRO A 974 -22.68 55.05 31.55
CA PRO A 974 -22.20 55.40 30.19
C PRO A 974 -20.65 55.56 29.94
N VAL A 975 -20.29 55.93 28.69
CA VAL A 975 -19.36 57.00 28.19
C VAL A 975 -18.26 57.54 29.17
N GLU A 976 -16.97 57.75 28.81
CA GLU A 976 -16.44 58.77 27.84
C GLU A 976 -14.99 58.51 27.30
N ALA A 977 -14.25 59.57 26.91
CA ALA A 977 -13.02 59.61 26.07
C ALA A 977 -11.68 59.39 26.87
N GLU A 978 -10.44 59.52 26.38
CA GLU A 978 -9.79 60.52 25.50
C GLU A 978 -8.62 59.97 24.61
N LYS A 979 -8.02 60.85 23.80
CA LYS A 979 -6.78 60.68 23.01
C LYS A 979 -5.72 61.68 23.52
N PRO A 980 -4.41 61.36 23.41
CA PRO A 980 -3.60 61.85 22.27
C PRO A 980 -2.65 60.73 21.75
N ASP A 981 -1.50 60.90 21.07
CA ASP A 981 -0.73 62.07 20.58
C ASP A 981 0.15 61.68 19.35
N GLU A 982 0.88 62.64 18.77
CA GLU A 982 1.98 62.43 17.79
C GLU A 982 3.27 63.21 18.19
N PRO A 983 4.39 63.08 17.45
CA PRO A 983 4.72 64.17 16.53
C PRO A 983 5.39 63.80 15.18
N ALA A 984 5.19 64.71 14.23
CA ALA A 984 5.74 64.85 12.87
C ALA A 984 7.21 65.37 12.84
N ALA A 985 7.87 65.66 11.70
CA ALA A 985 7.98 65.08 10.34
C ALA A 985 8.97 65.94 9.51
N GLU A 986 9.46 65.45 8.37
CA GLU A 986 10.08 66.21 7.25
C GLU A 986 10.42 65.20 6.12
N LEU A 987 10.64 65.58 4.85
CA LEU A 987 9.84 66.22 3.78
C LEU A 987 10.75 66.22 2.50
N PHE A 988 10.24 66.71 1.37
CA PHE A 988 10.77 66.62 -0.02
C PHE A 988 10.47 65.28 -0.72
N GLU A 989 9.67 65.23 -1.80
CA GLU A 989 9.74 65.91 -3.13
C GLU A 989 10.85 65.32 -4.04
N ASP A 990 10.63 65.05 -5.33
CA ASP A 990 9.39 64.88 -6.11
C ASP A 990 9.78 64.24 -7.47
N GLU A 991 9.07 63.22 -7.96
CA GLU A 991 9.11 62.80 -9.38
C GLU A 991 8.01 61.76 -9.69
N ALA A 992 7.43 61.82 -10.88
CA ALA A 992 6.26 61.03 -11.27
C ALA A 992 6.44 60.37 -12.65
N GLU A 993 6.03 59.11 -12.77
CA GLU A 993 5.89 58.43 -14.07
C GLU A 993 4.69 57.45 -14.04
N GLU A 994 4.18 57.11 -15.23
CA GLU A 994 2.79 56.69 -15.44
C GLU A 994 2.39 55.30 -14.89
N ALA A 995 1.15 55.19 -14.42
CA ALA A 995 0.50 53.91 -14.11
C ALA A 995 -0.48 53.53 -15.24
N PRO A 996 -0.39 52.32 -15.83
CA PRO A 996 -1.33 51.88 -16.87
C PRO A 996 -2.66 51.39 -16.28
N GLU A 997 -3.77 51.81 -16.90
CA GLU A 997 -5.13 51.38 -16.54
C GLU A 997 -5.41 49.89 -16.87
N PRO A 998 -6.32 49.22 -16.13
CA PRO A 998 -6.75 47.86 -16.45
C PRO A 998 -7.74 47.87 -17.64
N PRO A 999 -7.54 47.03 -18.69
CA PRO A 999 -8.44 46.98 -19.83
C PRO A 999 -9.80 46.36 -19.45
N ALA A 1000 -10.88 47.00 -19.91
CA ALA A 1000 -12.25 46.63 -19.58
C ALA A 1000 -12.76 45.37 -20.32
N LEU A 1001 -13.85 44.81 -19.79
CA LEU A 1001 -14.52 43.60 -20.28
C LEU A 1001 -15.04 43.74 -21.72
N ARG A 1002 -14.83 42.70 -22.53
CA ARG A 1002 -15.74 42.28 -23.62
C ARG A 1002 -16.16 40.82 -23.38
N ALA A 1003 -17.33 40.46 -23.88
CA ALA A 1003 -18.09 39.32 -23.40
C ALA A 1003 -18.06 38.09 -24.33
N GLU A 1004 -18.63 37.00 -23.79
CA GLU A 1004 -19.04 35.74 -24.42
C GLU A 1004 -17.98 34.68 -24.78
N PRO A 1005 -18.33 33.36 -24.80
CA PRO A 1005 -19.50 32.70 -24.20
C PRO A 1005 -19.15 31.61 -23.17
N ALA A 1006 -20.16 31.15 -22.42
CA ALA A 1006 -20.09 30.05 -21.45
C ALA A 1006 -20.15 28.64 -22.13
N PRO A 1007 -19.93 27.53 -21.41
CA PRO A 1007 -19.25 26.36 -21.99
C PRO A 1007 -20.14 25.36 -22.73
N ARG A 1008 -19.55 24.69 -23.74
CA ARG A 1008 -20.07 23.41 -24.25
C ARG A 1008 -19.75 22.28 -23.26
N GLN A 1009 -20.79 21.59 -22.81
CA GLN A 1009 -20.65 20.30 -22.12
C GLN A 1009 -20.11 19.24 -23.11
N ALA A 1010 -19.20 18.41 -22.64
CA ALA A 1010 -18.71 17.24 -23.38
C ALA A 1010 -18.81 16.01 -22.48
N SER A 1011 -19.87 15.22 -22.67
CA SER A 1011 -20.14 14.01 -21.89
C SER A 1011 -19.11 12.92 -22.19
N VAL A 1012 -18.24 12.60 -21.24
CA VAL A 1012 -17.35 11.44 -21.35
C VAL A 1012 -18.16 10.18 -21.08
N VAL A 1013 -18.52 9.46 -22.15
CA VAL A 1013 -19.26 8.20 -22.07
C VAL A 1013 -18.38 7.10 -21.47
N MET A 1014 -18.91 6.38 -20.48
CA MET A 1014 -18.29 5.20 -19.88
C MET A 1014 -18.17 4.07 -20.90
N MET A 1015 -16.96 3.81 -21.40
CA MET A 1015 -16.70 2.71 -22.34
C MET A 1015 -16.54 1.36 -21.60
N ALA A 1016 -17.65 0.84 -21.07
CA ALA A 1016 -17.71 -0.48 -20.45
C ALA A 1016 -17.74 -1.59 -21.52
N ALA A 1017 -16.64 -2.32 -21.68
CA ALA A 1017 -16.53 -3.42 -22.63
C ALA A 1017 -17.21 -4.70 -22.10
N ALA A 1018 -18.52 -4.82 -22.32
CA ALA A 1018 -19.28 -6.02 -21.98
C ALA A 1018 -19.12 -7.09 -23.08
N VAL A 1019 -18.45 -8.21 -22.76
CA VAL A 1019 -18.47 -9.41 -23.61
C VAL A 1019 -19.80 -10.13 -23.38
N ARG A 1020 -20.63 -10.23 -24.43
CA ARG A 1020 -21.76 -11.17 -24.50
C ARG A 1020 -21.70 -11.95 -25.80
N GLN A 1021 -21.73 -13.27 -25.68
CA GLN A 1021 -22.05 -14.17 -26.80
C GLN A 1021 -23.58 -14.17 -27.01
N ALA A 1022 -24.01 -14.36 -28.25
CA ALA A 1022 -25.41 -14.45 -28.67
C ALA A 1022 -25.54 -15.49 -29.80
N PRO A 1023 -26.74 -16.07 -30.04
CA PRO A 1023 -26.84 -17.49 -30.37
C PRO A 1023 -27.28 -17.80 -31.82
N ALA A 1024 -27.35 -19.10 -32.13
CA ALA A 1024 -28.08 -19.67 -33.26
C ALA A 1024 -28.89 -20.90 -32.78
N GLU A 1025 -30.00 -21.22 -33.44
CA GLU A 1025 -31.01 -22.17 -32.95
C GLU A 1025 -31.07 -23.53 -33.69
N ARG A 1026 -31.99 -24.38 -33.21
CA ARG A 1026 -32.08 -25.84 -33.36
C ARG A 1026 -32.65 -26.31 -34.71
N HIS A 1027 -32.35 -27.56 -35.09
CA HIS A 1027 -33.29 -28.50 -35.73
C HIS A 1027 -32.87 -29.96 -35.45
N GLU A 1028 -33.81 -30.90 -35.56
CA GLU A 1028 -33.78 -32.35 -35.20
C GLU A 1028 -34.60 -33.15 -36.25
N PRO A 1029 -34.65 -34.51 -36.27
CA PRO A 1029 -33.74 -35.55 -35.76
C PRO A 1029 -33.49 -36.76 -36.74
N ASP A 1030 -32.69 -37.76 -36.31
CA ASP A 1030 -32.80 -39.23 -36.57
C ASP A 1030 -32.61 -39.87 -37.99
N PRO A 1031 -32.27 -41.20 -38.11
CA PRO A 1031 -31.60 -42.14 -37.18
C PRO A 1031 -30.45 -42.98 -37.87
N PRO A 1032 -30.20 -44.32 -37.72
CA PRO A 1032 -28.82 -44.83 -37.46
C PRO A 1032 -28.25 -45.95 -38.36
N ALA A 1033 -26.95 -46.29 -38.24
CA ALA A 1033 -26.36 -47.58 -38.66
C ALA A 1033 -24.97 -47.91 -38.04
N ASP A 1034 -24.83 -49.17 -37.59
CA ASP A 1034 -23.68 -50.10 -37.64
C ASP A 1034 -22.25 -49.77 -37.12
N ASP A 1035 -21.93 -50.44 -36.00
CA ASP A 1035 -20.65 -51.03 -35.54
C ASP A 1035 -20.18 -52.16 -36.52
N PRO A 1036 -18.91 -52.69 -36.57
CA PRO A 1036 -17.78 -52.54 -35.64
C PRO A 1036 -16.36 -52.33 -36.24
N ASP A 1037 -15.36 -52.03 -35.40
CA ASP A 1037 -14.16 -52.89 -35.21
C ASP A 1037 -13.20 -52.38 -34.08
N ARG A 1038 -12.98 -53.25 -33.09
CA ARG A 1038 -11.70 -53.62 -32.42
C ARG A 1038 -10.82 -52.68 -31.55
N ASP A 1039 -10.67 -53.20 -30.32
CA ASP A 1039 -9.43 -53.68 -29.67
C ASP A 1039 -8.27 -52.72 -29.26
N ASP A 1040 -7.98 -52.80 -27.96
CA ASP A 1040 -6.66 -52.80 -27.27
C ASP A 1040 -5.79 -51.53 -27.05
N ASP A 1041 -5.92 -51.04 -25.80
CA ASP A 1041 -4.83 -50.77 -24.82
C ASP A 1041 -3.92 -49.52 -25.01
N PRO A 1042 -3.20 -49.04 -23.96
CA PRO A 1042 -3.30 -47.62 -23.62
C PRO A 1042 -1.95 -46.95 -23.28
N ALA A 1043 -2.05 -45.72 -22.73
CA ALA A 1043 -1.09 -45.12 -21.81
C ALA A 1043 0.40 -45.07 -22.23
N ARG A 1044 0.84 -43.87 -22.63
CA ARG A 1044 1.75 -43.13 -21.73
C ARG A 1044 1.78 -41.61 -21.95
N THR A 1045 1.60 -40.95 -20.82
CA THR A 1045 1.94 -39.57 -20.47
C THR A 1045 3.17 -38.97 -21.18
N ARG A 1046 3.00 -37.75 -21.68
CA ARG A 1046 3.90 -36.64 -21.38
C ARG A 1046 3.18 -35.30 -21.37
#